data_AF-A0A2M7J812-F1
#
_entry.id   AF-A0A2M7J812-F1
#
_cell.length_a   1.000
_cell.length_b   1.000
_cell.length_c   1.000
_cell.angle_alpha   90.00
_cell.angle_beta   90.00
_cell.angle_gamma   90.00
#
_symmetry.space_group_name_H-M   'P 1'
#
loop_
_entity.id
_entity.type
_entity.pdbx_description
1 polymer ?
#
loop_
_entity_poly.entity_id
_entity_poly.type
_entity_poly.pdbx_seq_one_letter_code
_entity_poly.pdbx_strand_id
1 'polypeptide(L)'
;LAVPVSHVWFLRKTPSRIGVLLGMKITDLEKVIYYANYIVTDPGATPLKLKQLLSIDDHARLRKLYGLRFKAGIGAPAVRKLLKEMNVEQRMEELRSKLKSEKSSVGISRMDKHLKIVESFFYSGNKPDSMILTALPVMPPGLRPLVPLESGRFASSDLNDLYRRIINRNNRLKHIKELRAPEVVVNNEKRLLQEAVDALIENGIRGKTVVSASGRALKSLADITKGKRGRFRQNLLGKRVDFSGRAVIVVGPQLHIDQVGVPKYMAVELFKPFIIRELRKQGLASHIKDANRVIREQPGLVFDLLEKIMKMYPIMINRAPTLHRLSIQAFYPVLVEGNAVQLHPLVCPPFNADFDGDQMALHLPLTPEARMEVMTLLMSTKNFFSPANGNMLDTPSQDMVLGIAYLTKVKPGEVGEGKIFKDADEAIRAFRFNVVGLHAKIKVAGLNVISEKDKDGKILKPSDWKDYTTPGRIVFNDIIPEGITKINTEMTKNKIHDTIMTIHSKASNYVLAQFLDRIKRLGFHYATVSGSSILVESLIQCGAKDRIINEAKEKVIRFDKSYQAGIMSKQERYNRIISLWQDTSDTLADMVFEDMAKQELKPYKVGEPRFNSLYIMASSGARGSRTQVRQLVAMRGLMAKPQKRVTGEIGEVVETPIVSNFREGMTVPEYFISTHGGRKGLSDTALKTAEAGYLSRKLVDVGQDVVVRMDDCQSVNGITVSALMEGQNVVESLAERIVGRVVINNIVNPVTDDVLIKEGELVSEADAKKIEDAGFVSVKIRSVLTCQAPRGCCAKCYGRDLSTGNMVRIGSTVGIIAAQSVGEPGTQLTLRTFHIGGIAGRIMDTSELRATSDGKVEFENLQTIKNKEGLLIVISKNAKMIFRHPKKVIPQTFGLPYGAEIQFNDSRKVRRGELIGQWNPREMPLIAVHSGTIRWKDIISGITIREGRSKETGLLERIVIPYQRSKYRPQLEVIGDNGKKDVFPLPPDTHISVSNKDKVVAGDIVAKIPQEITKIKDITGGLPRVTELFEARRPKKAAVITEISGIVEIMQSEKGEMMVKITPSRGGEAQEYLIPHGKHLIVYNGDEVSAGAQLTDGAMDPHDILKVQGEKG
;
A
#
# COMPACT_ATOMS: atom_id res chain seq x y z
N LEU A 1 -39.25 16.64 -31.51
CA LEU A 1 -38.22 16.64 -32.59
C LEU A 1 -38.91 16.36 -33.92
N ALA A 2 -38.45 16.93 -35.04
CA ALA A 2 -39.07 16.77 -36.36
C ALA A 2 -38.87 15.36 -36.95
N VAL A 3 -37.91 14.60 -36.43
CA VAL A 3 -37.67 13.17 -36.68
C VAL A 3 -37.18 12.54 -35.36
N PRO A 4 -37.54 11.27 -35.06
CA PRO A 4 -36.95 10.53 -33.94
C PRO A 4 -35.43 10.48 -34.00
N VAL A 5 -34.76 10.59 -32.84
CA VAL A 5 -33.29 10.65 -32.71
C VAL A 5 -32.84 9.57 -31.72
N SER A 6 -31.80 8.82 -32.05
CA SER A 6 -31.26 7.80 -31.15
C SER A 6 -30.54 8.46 -29.96
N HIS A 7 -30.74 7.96 -28.75
CA HIS A 7 -29.99 8.45 -27.59
C HIS A 7 -28.58 7.85 -27.54
N VAL A 8 -27.55 8.70 -27.55
CA VAL A 8 -26.16 8.29 -27.75
C VAL A 8 -25.61 7.32 -26.69
N TRP A 9 -26.04 7.43 -25.43
CA TRP A 9 -25.62 6.48 -24.38
C TRP A 9 -26.07 5.04 -24.66
N PHE A 10 -27.28 4.81 -25.15
CA PHE A 10 -27.77 3.46 -25.43
C PHE A 10 -27.19 2.89 -26.74
N LEU A 11 -26.75 3.78 -27.64
CA LEU A 11 -26.13 3.41 -28.91
C LEU A 11 -24.65 3.05 -28.77
N ARG A 12 -23.84 3.93 -28.15
CA ARG A 12 -22.35 3.84 -28.19
C ARG A 12 -21.69 3.38 -26.89
N LYS A 13 -22.29 3.55 -25.70
CA LYS A 13 -21.63 3.07 -24.48
C LYS A 13 -21.55 1.55 -24.51
N THR A 14 -20.37 1.01 -24.21
CA THR A 14 -20.13 -0.44 -24.21
C THR A 14 -20.64 -1.06 -22.91
N PRO A 15 -21.44 -2.14 -22.96
CA PRO A 15 -22.05 -2.73 -24.16
C PRO A 15 -23.24 -1.91 -24.70
N SER A 16 -23.34 -1.79 -26.04
CA SER A 16 -24.44 -1.07 -26.69
C SER A 16 -25.77 -1.76 -26.41
N ARG A 17 -26.71 -1.07 -25.76
CA ARG A 17 -28.01 -1.67 -25.37
C ARG A 17 -28.88 -1.93 -26.59
N ILE A 18 -28.92 -0.98 -27.54
CA ILE A 18 -29.63 -1.14 -28.82
C ILE A 18 -28.99 -2.27 -29.64
N GLY A 19 -27.65 -2.32 -29.70
CA GLY A 19 -26.91 -3.36 -30.41
C GLY A 19 -27.16 -4.75 -29.88
N VAL A 20 -27.12 -4.92 -28.56
CA VAL A 20 -27.37 -6.23 -27.94
C VAL A 20 -28.80 -6.68 -28.18
N LEU A 21 -29.81 -5.83 -27.92
CA LEU A 21 -31.23 -6.18 -28.12
C LEU A 21 -31.55 -6.56 -29.57
N LEU A 22 -31.03 -5.81 -30.54
CA LEU A 22 -31.27 -6.11 -31.95
C LEU A 22 -30.39 -7.24 -32.48
N GLY A 23 -29.34 -7.66 -31.75
CA GLY A 23 -28.37 -8.66 -32.18
C GLY A 23 -27.42 -8.16 -33.28
N MET A 24 -27.20 -6.84 -33.36
CA MET A 24 -26.45 -6.19 -34.44
C MET A 24 -25.12 -5.60 -33.94
N LYS A 25 -24.14 -5.48 -34.84
CA LYS A 25 -22.89 -4.77 -34.54
C LYS A 25 -23.15 -3.26 -34.42
N ILE A 26 -22.39 -2.58 -33.57
CA ILE A 26 -22.51 -1.13 -33.36
C ILE A 26 -22.22 -0.37 -34.66
N THR A 27 -21.20 -0.79 -35.42
CA THR A 27 -20.84 -0.19 -36.71
C THR A 27 -21.98 -0.23 -37.72
N ASP A 28 -22.78 -1.30 -37.70
CA ASP A 28 -23.88 -1.52 -38.63
C ASP A 28 -25.08 -0.65 -38.24
N LEU A 29 -25.37 -0.54 -36.93
CA LEU A 29 -26.40 0.35 -36.41
C LEU A 29 -26.08 1.83 -36.66
N GLU A 30 -24.82 2.23 -36.56
CA GLU A 30 -24.40 3.61 -36.86
C GLU A 30 -24.63 3.98 -38.32
N LYS A 31 -24.33 3.07 -39.25
CA LYS A 31 -24.61 3.26 -40.68
C LYS A 31 -26.10 3.50 -40.92
N VAL A 32 -26.98 2.82 -40.18
CA VAL A 32 -28.42 3.04 -40.29
C VAL A 32 -28.84 4.38 -39.67
N ILE A 33 -28.42 4.67 -38.43
CA ILE A 33 -28.84 5.86 -37.67
C ILE A 33 -28.38 7.16 -38.32
N TYR A 34 -27.16 7.20 -38.86
CA TYR A 34 -26.60 8.38 -39.54
C TYR A 34 -26.92 8.43 -41.04
N TYR A 35 -27.96 7.71 -41.49
CA TYR A 35 -28.51 7.77 -42.85
C TYR A 35 -27.54 7.36 -43.97
N ALA A 36 -26.65 6.39 -43.72
CA ALA A 36 -25.77 5.81 -44.76
C ALA A 36 -26.39 4.57 -45.43
N ASN A 37 -26.98 3.66 -44.66
CA ASN A 37 -27.57 2.41 -45.16
C ASN A 37 -29.03 2.25 -44.72
N TYR A 38 -29.82 1.58 -45.54
CA TYR A 38 -31.17 1.10 -45.20
C TYR A 38 -31.09 -0.20 -44.40
N ILE A 39 -32.10 -0.47 -43.58
CA ILE A 39 -32.30 -1.72 -42.86
C ILE A 39 -33.66 -2.31 -43.22
N VAL A 40 -33.69 -3.61 -43.54
CA VAL A 40 -34.94 -4.33 -43.82
C VAL A 40 -35.73 -4.47 -42.51
N THR A 41 -36.89 -3.81 -42.46
CA THR A 41 -37.83 -3.88 -41.33
C THR A 41 -38.87 -4.97 -41.48
N ASP A 42 -39.20 -5.32 -42.73
CA ASP A 42 -40.15 -6.37 -43.07
C ASP A 42 -39.69 -7.00 -44.39
N PRO A 43 -39.24 -8.26 -44.39
CA PRO A 43 -38.77 -8.94 -45.60
C PRO A 43 -39.90 -9.36 -46.53
N GLY A 44 -41.16 -9.42 -46.07
CA GLY A 44 -42.29 -9.92 -46.86
C GLY A 44 -41.99 -11.27 -47.54
N ALA A 45 -42.45 -11.45 -48.78
CA ALA A 45 -42.22 -12.64 -49.60
C ALA A 45 -40.96 -12.54 -50.50
N THR A 46 -39.90 -11.89 -50.02
CA THR A 46 -38.64 -11.70 -50.76
C THR A 46 -37.50 -12.53 -50.13
N PRO A 47 -36.39 -12.80 -50.84
CA PRO A 47 -35.24 -13.53 -50.29
C PRO A 47 -34.44 -12.72 -49.24
N LEU A 48 -34.88 -11.51 -48.89
CA LEU A 48 -34.20 -10.64 -47.93
C LEU A 48 -34.42 -11.12 -46.50
N LYS A 49 -33.42 -10.92 -45.64
CA LYS A 49 -33.51 -11.26 -44.21
C LYS A 49 -33.91 -10.04 -43.39
N LEU A 50 -34.69 -10.27 -42.33
CA LEU A 50 -34.98 -9.25 -41.31
C LEU A 50 -33.65 -8.69 -40.75
N LYS A 51 -33.54 -7.36 -40.62
CA LYS A 51 -32.32 -6.63 -40.18
C LYS A 51 -31.14 -6.67 -41.17
N GLN A 52 -31.33 -7.13 -42.41
CA GLN A 52 -30.31 -7.02 -43.45
C GLN A 52 -30.06 -5.55 -43.81
N LEU A 53 -28.78 -5.18 -43.97
CA LEU A 53 -28.38 -3.85 -44.41
C LEU A 53 -28.35 -3.77 -45.93
N LEU A 54 -28.87 -2.68 -46.48
CA LEU A 54 -28.86 -2.37 -47.90
C LEU A 54 -28.16 -1.02 -48.11
N SER A 55 -27.25 -0.94 -49.08
CA SER A 55 -26.72 0.35 -49.54
C SER A 55 -27.84 1.17 -50.21
N ILE A 56 -27.61 2.47 -50.45
CA ILE A 56 -28.59 3.32 -51.13
C ILE A 56 -28.87 2.78 -52.54
N ASP A 57 -27.83 2.36 -53.26
CA ASP A 57 -27.94 1.82 -54.62
C ASP A 57 -28.59 0.44 -54.62
N ASP A 58 -28.23 -0.43 -53.66
CA ASP A 58 -28.87 -1.74 -53.52
C ASP A 58 -30.36 -1.62 -53.21
N HIS A 59 -30.73 -0.68 -52.32
CA HIS A 59 -32.12 -0.41 -52.01
C HIS A 59 -32.88 0.09 -53.25
N ALA A 60 -32.29 0.99 -54.04
CA ALA A 60 -32.90 1.47 -55.28
C ALA A 60 -33.08 0.33 -56.31
N ARG A 61 -32.05 -0.52 -56.48
CA ARG A 61 -32.10 -1.71 -57.36
C ARG A 61 -33.16 -2.71 -56.91
N LEU A 62 -33.16 -3.10 -55.64
CA LEU A 62 -34.11 -4.06 -55.09
C LEU A 62 -35.55 -3.52 -55.09
N ARG A 63 -35.73 -2.21 -54.91
CA ARG A 63 -37.04 -1.56 -55.01
C ARG A 63 -37.58 -1.53 -56.44
N LYS A 64 -36.71 -1.41 -57.45
CA LYS A 64 -37.11 -1.60 -58.86
C LYS A 64 -37.51 -3.06 -59.15
N LEU A 65 -36.82 -4.02 -58.53
CA LEU A 65 -36.99 -5.46 -58.79
C LEU A 65 -38.20 -6.07 -58.07
N TYR A 66 -38.43 -5.71 -56.81
CA TYR A 66 -39.47 -6.31 -55.95
C TYR A 66 -40.60 -5.33 -55.58
N GLY A 67 -40.52 -4.07 -56.01
CA GLY A 67 -41.56 -3.06 -55.74
C GLY A 67 -41.78 -2.84 -54.24
N LEU A 68 -43.05 -2.92 -53.81
CA LEU A 68 -43.50 -2.74 -52.43
C LEU A 68 -43.54 -4.05 -51.62
N ARG A 69 -43.03 -5.17 -52.16
CA ARG A 69 -43.11 -6.50 -51.52
C ARG A 69 -42.23 -6.66 -50.28
N PHE A 70 -41.30 -5.74 -50.04
CA PHE A 70 -40.50 -5.66 -48.81
C PHE A 70 -40.45 -4.21 -48.31
N LYS A 71 -40.24 -4.00 -47.00
CA LYS A 71 -40.11 -2.67 -46.41
C LYS A 71 -38.73 -2.51 -45.77
N ALA A 72 -37.94 -1.61 -46.32
CA ALA A 72 -36.71 -1.14 -45.70
C ALA A 72 -36.87 0.31 -45.22
N GLY A 73 -36.28 0.62 -44.07
CA GLY A 73 -36.26 1.96 -43.48
C GLY A 73 -34.84 2.46 -43.26
N ILE A 74 -34.68 3.76 -42.99
CA ILE A 74 -33.38 4.37 -42.69
C ILE A 74 -33.48 5.31 -41.49
N GLY A 75 -32.37 5.48 -40.77
CA GLY A 75 -32.29 6.33 -39.60
C GLY A 75 -32.86 5.72 -38.31
N ALA A 76 -32.86 6.53 -37.26
CA ALA A 76 -33.47 6.19 -35.97
C ALA A 76 -34.96 5.77 -36.04
N PRO A 77 -35.81 6.26 -36.97
CA PRO A 77 -37.19 5.78 -37.11
C PRO A 77 -37.29 4.28 -37.44
N ALA A 78 -36.40 3.77 -38.29
CA ALA A 78 -36.37 2.35 -38.67
C ALA A 78 -35.96 1.47 -37.49
N VAL A 79 -34.95 1.91 -36.73
CA VAL A 79 -34.51 1.25 -35.50
C VAL A 79 -35.63 1.25 -34.44
N ARG A 80 -36.35 2.36 -34.29
CA ARG A 80 -37.49 2.45 -33.37
C ARG A 80 -38.60 1.45 -33.71
N LYS A 81 -38.92 1.31 -35.01
CA LYS A 81 -39.93 0.35 -35.47
C LYS A 81 -39.55 -1.08 -35.08
N LEU A 82 -38.31 -1.49 -35.36
CA LEU A 82 -37.77 -2.80 -34.98
C LEU A 82 -37.81 -3.05 -33.47
N LEU A 83 -37.53 -2.01 -32.66
CA LEU A 83 -37.59 -2.12 -31.19
C LEU A 83 -39.02 -2.19 -30.66
N LYS A 84 -39.98 -1.52 -31.33
CA LYS A 84 -41.39 -1.51 -30.93
C LYS A 84 -42.10 -2.83 -31.26
N GLU A 85 -41.73 -3.47 -32.36
CA GLU A 85 -42.26 -4.78 -32.79
C GLU A 85 -41.65 -5.96 -32.01
N MET A 86 -40.60 -5.72 -31.23
CA MET A 86 -39.92 -6.76 -30.45
C MET A 86 -40.72 -7.13 -29.19
N ASN A 87 -41.13 -8.39 -29.09
CA ASN A 87 -41.67 -8.95 -27.84
C ASN A 87 -40.51 -9.39 -26.92
N VAL A 88 -40.39 -8.72 -25.78
CA VAL A 88 -39.30 -8.95 -24.79
C VAL A 88 -39.43 -10.32 -24.12
N GLU A 89 -40.66 -10.75 -23.83
CA GLU A 89 -40.95 -12.01 -23.15
C GLU A 89 -40.62 -13.21 -24.04
N GLN A 90 -41.14 -13.22 -25.26
CA GLN A 90 -40.82 -14.26 -26.24
C GLN A 90 -39.30 -14.34 -26.49
N ARG A 91 -38.63 -13.17 -26.56
CA ARG A 91 -37.18 -13.12 -26.76
C ARG A 91 -36.39 -13.66 -25.57
N MET A 92 -36.88 -13.45 -24.35
CA MET A 92 -36.28 -14.01 -23.13
C MET A 92 -36.34 -15.53 -23.15
N GLU A 93 -37.49 -16.11 -23.48
CA GLU A 93 -37.66 -17.56 -23.59
C GLU A 93 -36.80 -18.19 -24.70
N GLU A 94 -36.74 -17.55 -25.87
CA GLU A 94 -35.83 -17.95 -26.96
C GLU A 94 -34.36 -17.95 -26.55
N LEU A 95 -33.93 -16.95 -25.77
CA LEU A 95 -32.55 -16.88 -25.31
C LEU A 95 -32.26 -17.94 -24.25
N ARG A 96 -33.20 -18.23 -23.34
CA ARG A 96 -33.08 -19.30 -22.34
C ARG A 96 -33.01 -20.68 -23.01
N SER A 97 -33.83 -20.95 -24.01
CA SER A 97 -33.81 -22.23 -24.74
C SER A 97 -32.51 -22.41 -25.52
N LYS A 98 -32.07 -21.38 -26.24
CA LYS A 98 -30.79 -21.42 -26.97
C LYS A 98 -29.59 -21.58 -26.04
N LEU A 99 -29.62 -20.95 -24.86
CA LEU A 99 -28.53 -21.05 -23.89
C LEU A 99 -28.38 -22.47 -23.35
N LYS A 100 -29.47 -23.26 -23.25
CA LYS A 100 -29.40 -24.69 -22.93
C LYS A 100 -28.78 -25.54 -24.04
N SER A 101 -28.94 -25.15 -25.31
CA SER A 101 -28.43 -25.89 -26.46
C SER A 101 -27.00 -25.52 -26.87
N GLU A 102 -26.51 -24.34 -26.47
CA GLU A 102 -25.22 -23.81 -26.87
C GLU A 102 -24.07 -24.51 -26.12
N LYS A 103 -23.15 -25.14 -26.86
CA LYS A 103 -21.99 -25.84 -26.27
C LYS A 103 -20.75 -24.95 -26.17
N SER A 104 -20.71 -23.83 -26.90
CA SER A 104 -19.53 -22.97 -26.93
C SER A 104 -19.47 -21.99 -25.74
N SER A 105 -18.35 -21.95 -25.02
CA SER A 105 -18.17 -21.05 -23.86
C SER A 105 -18.32 -19.56 -24.22
N VAL A 106 -17.83 -19.17 -25.40
CA VAL A 106 -17.94 -17.80 -25.93
C VAL A 106 -19.39 -17.48 -26.31
N GLY A 107 -20.11 -18.43 -26.91
CA GLY A 107 -21.53 -18.30 -27.24
C GLY A 107 -22.38 -18.13 -25.98
N ILE A 108 -22.17 -18.99 -24.99
CA ILE A 108 -22.83 -18.93 -23.68
C ILE A 108 -22.60 -17.57 -23.02
N SER A 109 -21.35 -17.09 -22.92
CA SER A 109 -21.06 -15.79 -22.30
C SER A 109 -21.72 -14.61 -23.03
N ARG A 110 -21.75 -14.64 -24.37
CA ARG A 110 -22.41 -13.60 -25.18
C ARG A 110 -23.93 -13.62 -24.98
N MET A 111 -24.51 -14.81 -24.94
CA MET A 111 -25.95 -14.99 -24.77
C MET A 111 -26.42 -14.68 -23.35
N ASP A 112 -25.65 -15.03 -22.33
CA ASP A 112 -25.88 -14.64 -20.93
C ASP A 112 -25.94 -13.11 -20.78
N LYS A 113 -24.97 -12.40 -21.37
CA LYS A 113 -24.98 -10.93 -21.39
C LYS A 113 -26.21 -10.35 -22.09
N HIS A 114 -26.70 -11.01 -23.14
CA HIS A 114 -27.91 -10.61 -23.85
C HIS A 114 -29.14 -10.87 -22.99
N LEU A 115 -29.27 -12.08 -22.44
CA LEU A 115 -30.37 -12.49 -21.59
C LEU A 115 -30.51 -11.56 -20.38
N LYS A 116 -29.42 -11.23 -19.68
CA LYS A 116 -29.43 -10.29 -18.55
C LYS A 116 -30.03 -8.92 -18.90
N ILE A 117 -29.74 -8.40 -20.10
CA ILE A 117 -30.31 -7.11 -20.54
C ILE A 117 -31.80 -7.26 -20.82
N VAL A 118 -32.22 -8.33 -21.49
CA VAL A 118 -33.62 -8.61 -21.80
C VAL A 118 -34.44 -8.81 -20.53
N GLU A 119 -33.93 -9.60 -19.57
CA GLU A 119 -34.52 -9.79 -18.25
C GLU A 119 -34.64 -8.47 -17.49
N SER A 120 -33.60 -7.63 -17.52
CA SER A 120 -33.65 -6.30 -16.90
C SER A 120 -34.74 -5.42 -17.51
N PHE A 121 -34.98 -5.49 -18.83
CA PHE A 121 -36.08 -4.78 -19.48
C PHE A 121 -37.45 -5.34 -19.07
N PHE A 122 -37.58 -6.66 -18.97
CA PHE A 122 -38.79 -7.33 -18.53
C PHE A 122 -39.17 -6.93 -17.09
N TYR A 123 -38.25 -7.11 -16.14
CA TYR A 123 -38.50 -6.78 -14.72
C TYR A 123 -38.67 -5.28 -14.45
N SER A 124 -38.01 -4.41 -15.23
CA SER A 124 -38.16 -2.96 -15.04
C SER A 124 -39.41 -2.36 -15.68
N GLY A 125 -40.13 -3.11 -16.52
CA GLY A 125 -41.30 -2.61 -17.26
C GLY A 125 -40.99 -1.54 -18.33
N ASN A 126 -39.71 -1.26 -18.60
CA ASN A 126 -39.30 -0.25 -19.57
C ASN A 126 -39.53 -0.74 -21.00
N LYS A 127 -39.98 0.16 -21.89
CA LYS A 127 -40.17 -0.16 -23.31
C LYS A 127 -38.88 0.04 -24.10
N PRO A 128 -38.41 -0.94 -24.91
CA PRO A 128 -37.18 -0.82 -25.69
C PRO A 128 -37.14 0.37 -26.67
N ASP A 129 -38.28 0.78 -27.23
CA ASP A 129 -38.35 1.89 -28.19
C ASP A 129 -38.09 3.27 -27.55
N SER A 130 -38.19 3.38 -26.22
CA SER A 130 -37.91 4.62 -25.46
C SER A 130 -36.45 5.09 -25.58
N MET A 131 -35.54 4.22 -26.01
CA MET A 131 -34.15 4.59 -26.31
C MET A 131 -34.03 5.50 -27.55
N ILE A 132 -35.10 5.61 -28.34
CA ILE A 132 -35.20 6.53 -29.47
C ILE A 132 -36.11 7.70 -29.09
N LEU A 133 -35.51 8.88 -28.94
CA LEU A 133 -36.16 10.10 -28.49
C LEU A 133 -37.05 10.70 -29.58
N THR A 134 -38.32 10.91 -29.26
CA THR A 134 -39.26 11.72 -30.06
C THR A 134 -39.32 13.17 -29.58
N ALA A 135 -39.14 13.36 -28.27
CA ALA A 135 -39.06 14.64 -27.59
C ALA A 135 -37.72 14.75 -26.85
N LEU A 136 -37.15 15.95 -26.83
CA LEU A 136 -35.92 16.26 -26.10
C LEU A 136 -36.27 17.25 -24.98
N PRO A 137 -36.08 16.90 -23.70
CA PRO A 137 -36.31 17.84 -22.61
C PRO A 137 -35.27 18.97 -22.64
N VAL A 138 -35.72 20.18 -22.34
CA VAL A 138 -34.86 21.38 -22.28
C VAL A 138 -34.64 21.75 -20.81
N MET A 139 -33.38 21.92 -20.42
CA MET A 139 -33.02 22.28 -19.05
C MET A 139 -33.59 23.67 -18.67
N PRO A 140 -34.11 23.86 -17.44
CA PRO A 140 -34.61 25.17 -17.01
C PRO A 140 -33.56 26.28 -17.07
N PRO A 141 -33.92 27.53 -17.43
CA PRO A 141 -32.98 28.66 -17.55
C PRO A 141 -32.12 28.93 -16.31
N GLY A 142 -32.65 28.73 -15.10
CA GLY A 142 -31.89 28.91 -13.85
C GLY A 142 -30.65 27.99 -13.73
N LEU A 143 -30.65 26.83 -14.41
CA LEU A 143 -29.51 25.91 -14.45
C LEU A 143 -28.56 26.19 -15.64
N ARG A 144 -28.94 27.09 -16.55
CA ARG A 144 -28.16 27.55 -17.71
C ARG A 144 -28.22 29.08 -17.83
N PRO A 145 -27.81 29.81 -16.77
CA PRO A 145 -28.05 31.25 -16.67
C PRO A 145 -27.35 32.02 -17.78
N LEU A 146 -27.93 33.18 -18.10
CA LEU A 146 -27.36 34.19 -18.97
C LEU A 146 -27.18 35.43 -18.09
N VAL A 147 -25.94 35.63 -17.62
CA VAL A 147 -25.64 36.65 -16.61
C VAL A 147 -25.01 37.86 -17.31
N PRO A 148 -25.56 39.08 -17.12
CA PRO A 148 -24.91 40.28 -17.60
C PRO A 148 -23.62 40.52 -16.80
N LEU A 149 -22.53 40.79 -17.50
CA LEU A 149 -21.26 41.25 -16.91
C LEU A 149 -21.25 42.77 -16.86
N GLU A 150 -20.45 43.34 -15.95
CA GLU A 150 -20.28 44.79 -15.80
C GLU A 150 -19.83 45.50 -17.11
N SER A 151 -19.20 44.74 -18.02
CA SER A 151 -18.78 45.21 -19.36
C SER A 151 -19.91 45.30 -20.40
N GLY A 152 -21.17 45.06 -20.03
CA GLY A 152 -22.31 45.00 -20.95
C GLY A 152 -22.37 43.73 -21.82
N ARG A 153 -21.38 42.84 -21.69
CA ARG A 153 -21.38 41.51 -22.33
C ARG A 153 -22.18 40.51 -21.50
N PHE A 154 -22.74 39.49 -22.14
CA PHE A 154 -23.43 38.40 -21.46
C PHE A 154 -22.53 37.17 -21.33
N ALA A 155 -22.40 36.65 -20.11
CA ALA A 155 -21.87 35.32 -19.87
C ALA A 155 -23.00 34.30 -20.07
N SER A 156 -22.92 33.53 -21.15
CA SER A 156 -23.85 32.44 -21.44
C SER A 156 -23.24 31.09 -21.11
N SER A 157 -24.06 30.18 -20.55
CA SER A 157 -23.71 28.77 -20.42
C SER A 157 -23.51 28.10 -21.80
N ASP A 158 -22.50 27.21 -21.90
CA ASP A 158 -22.21 26.40 -23.10
C ASP A 158 -23.44 25.59 -23.59
N LEU A 159 -24.32 25.20 -22.66
CA LEU A 159 -25.55 24.47 -22.98
C LEU A 159 -26.49 25.27 -23.88
N ASN A 160 -26.55 26.60 -23.70
CA ASN A 160 -27.42 27.46 -24.51
C ASN A 160 -27.02 27.41 -25.99
N ASP A 161 -25.73 27.35 -26.28
CA ASP A 161 -25.22 27.22 -27.65
C ASP A 161 -25.57 25.86 -28.26
N LEU A 162 -25.47 24.78 -27.48
CA LEU A 162 -25.85 23.44 -27.92
C LEU A 162 -27.36 23.34 -28.19
N TYR A 163 -28.19 23.87 -27.30
CA TYR A 163 -29.64 23.94 -27.50
C TYR A 163 -30.01 24.80 -28.71
N ARG A 164 -29.39 25.98 -28.88
CA ARG A 164 -29.61 26.86 -30.03
C ARG A 164 -29.33 26.14 -31.35
N ARG A 165 -28.22 25.38 -31.43
CA ARG A 165 -27.91 24.56 -32.61
C ARG A 165 -29.00 23.53 -32.89
N ILE A 166 -29.47 22.80 -31.87
CA ILE A 166 -30.53 21.79 -32.03
C ILE A 166 -31.83 22.43 -32.51
N ILE A 167 -32.25 23.54 -31.90
CA ILE A 167 -33.48 24.25 -32.25
C ILE A 167 -33.41 24.73 -33.70
N ASN A 168 -32.31 25.37 -34.10
CA ASN A 168 -32.12 25.86 -35.46
C ASN A 168 -32.15 24.72 -36.49
N ARG A 169 -31.46 23.60 -36.21
CA ARG A 169 -31.47 22.40 -37.07
C ARG A 169 -32.85 21.77 -37.16
N ASN A 170 -33.56 21.67 -36.04
CA ASN A 170 -34.89 21.09 -35.98
C ASN A 170 -35.93 21.95 -36.74
N ASN A 171 -35.87 23.27 -36.61
CA ASN A 171 -36.74 24.19 -37.33
C ASN A 171 -36.42 24.21 -38.83
N ARG A 172 -35.14 24.23 -39.20
CA ARG A 172 -34.70 24.08 -40.59
C ARG A 172 -35.20 22.77 -41.20
N LEU A 173 -35.12 21.64 -40.47
CA LEU A 173 -35.63 20.35 -40.93
C LEU A 173 -37.15 20.35 -41.13
N LYS A 174 -37.91 21.06 -40.28
CA LYS A 174 -39.37 21.23 -40.49
C LYS A 174 -39.64 22.00 -41.79
N HIS A 175 -38.96 23.13 -41.98
CA HIS A 175 -39.14 23.97 -43.15
C HIS A 175 -38.75 23.25 -44.46
N ILE A 176 -37.62 22.54 -44.48
CA ILE A 176 -37.17 21.76 -45.65
C ILE A 176 -38.19 20.65 -46.01
N LYS A 177 -38.85 20.05 -45.00
CA LYS A 177 -39.91 19.06 -45.23
C LYS A 177 -41.19 19.68 -45.79
N GLU A 178 -41.58 20.85 -45.31
CA GLU A 178 -42.74 21.60 -45.82
C GLU A 178 -42.53 21.97 -47.30
N LEU A 179 -41.32 22.38 -47.68
CA LEU A 179 -40.93 22.70 -49.05
C LEU A 179 -40.75 21.47 -49.97
N ARG A 180 -41.00 20.24 -49.49
CA ARG A 180 -40.81 18.98 -50.23
C ARG A 180 -39.44 18.87 -50.93
N ALA A 181 -38.38 19.31 -50.25
CA ALA A 181 -37.02 19.26 -50.80
C ALA A 181 -36.53 17.81 -51.03
N PRO A 182 -35.51 17.59 -51.90
CA PRO A 182 -34.98 16.26 -52.20
C PRO A 182 -34.55 15.46 -50.95
N GLU A 183 -34.74 14.14 -50.99
CA GLU A 183 -34.46 13.25 -49.84
C GLU A 183 -33.01 13.34 -49.35
N VAL A 184 -32.05 13.61 -50.24
CA VAL A 184 -30.63 13.78 -49.88
C VAL A 184 -30.44 14.94 -48.91
N VAL A 185 -31.08 16.09 -49.18
CA VAL A 185 -30.99 17.29 -48.33
C VAL A 185 -31.69 17.02 -47.00
N VAL A 186 -32.86 16.38 -47.04
CA VAL A 186 -33.62 16.00 -45.85
C VAL A 186 -32.82 15.02 -44.97
N ASN A 187 -32.18 14.01 -45.55
CA ASN A 187 -31.39 13.02 -44.81
C ASN A 187 -30.10 13.61 -44.24
N ASN A 188 -29.46 14.55 -44.95
CA ASN A 188 -28.35 15.31 -44.40
C ASN A 188 -28.77 16.14 -43.17
N GLU A 189 -29.89 16.85 -43.22
CA GLU A 189 -30.35 17.66 -42.09
C GLU A 189 -30.81 16.78 -40.91
N LYS A 190 -31.40 15.60 -41.16
CA LYS A 190 -31.66 14.58 -40.12
C LYS A 190 -30.39 14.09 -39.46
N ARG A 191 -29.33 13.80 -40.24
CA ARG A 191 -28.01 13.41 -39.73
C ARG A 191 -27.41 14.53 -38.85
N LEU A 192 -27.46 15.78 -39.30
CA LEU A 192 -26.95 16.92 -38.53
C LEU A 192 -27.75 17.17 -37.25
N LEU A 193 -29.07 16.90 -37.26
CA LEU A 193 -29.90 16.96 -36.05
C LEU A 193 -29.49 15.86 -35.05
N GLN A 194 -29.26 14.62 -35.51
CA GLN A 194 -28.75 13.53 -34.68
C GLN A 194 -27.40 13.92 -34.06
N GLU A 195 -26.47 14.44 -34.85
CA GLU A 195 -25.16 14.91 -34.37
C GLU A 195 -25.27 16.04 -33.33
N ALA A 196 -26.19 16.98 -33.53
CA ALA A 196 -26.39 18.08 -32.60
C ALA A 196 -26.95 17.59 -31.24
N VAL A 197 -27.87 16.63 -31.26
CA VAL A 197 -28.40 16.01 -30.03
C VAL A 197 -27.34 15.16 -29.34
N ASP A 198 -26.54 14.40 -30.10
CA ASP A 198 -25.41 13.64 -29.56
C ASP A 198 -24.42 14.57 -28.84
N ALA A 199 -24.10 15.73 -29.43
CA ALA A 199 -23.19 16.72 -28.84
C ALA A 199 -23.73 17.38 -27.56
N LEU A 200 -25.06 17.57 -27.45
CA LEU A 200 -25.69 18.04 -26.21
C LEU A 200 -25.55 17.01 -25.08
N ILE A 201 -25.77 15.74 -25.38
CA ILE A 201 -25.73 14.67 -24.38
C ILE A 201 -24.29 14.33 -24.00
N GLU A 202 -23.42 14.06 -24.97
CA GLU A 202 -21.99 13.76 -24.76
C GLU A 202 -21.15 14.24 -25.96
N ASN A 203 -20.55 15.42 -25.80
CA ASN A 203 -19.72 16.03 -26.83
C ASN A 203 -18.42 15.24 -27.04
N GLY A 204 -18.02 15.00 -28.29
CA GLY A 204 -16.78 14.30 -28.63
C GLY A 204 -16.86 12.78 -28.69
N ILE A 205 -18.00 12.16 -28.37
CA ILE A 205 -18.16 10.70 -28.44
C ILE A 205 -17.99 10.14 -29.86
N ARG A 206 -18.19 10.99 -30.90
CA ARG A 206 -17.97 10.66 -32.33
C ARG A 206 -16.63 11.18 -32.89
N GLY A 207 -15.69 11.51 -32.02
CA GLY A 207 -14.35 12.01 -32.38
C GLY A 207 -14.29 13.51 -32.66
N LYS A 208 -15.24 14.08 -33.40
CA LYS A 208 -15.30 15.53 -33.66
C LYS A 208 -16.06 16.26 -32.55
N THR A 209 -15.37 17.15 -31.84
CA THR A 209 -15.97 17.97 -30.79
C THR A 209 -16.57 19.24 -31.38
N VAL A 210 -17.71 19.64 -30.83
CA VAL A 210 -18.29 20.95 -31.11
C VAL A 210 -17.55 22.01 -30.29
N VAL A 211 -16.96 22.97 -30.98
CA VAL A 211 -16.19 24.07 -30.38
C VAL A 211 -16.96 25.39 -30.39
N SER A 212 -16.62 26.24 -29.42
CA SER A 212 -17.01 27.65 -29.33
C SER A 212 -16.20 28.52 -30.30
N ALA A 213 -16.55 29.81 -30.43
CA ALA A 213 -15.77 30.78 -31.20
C ALA A 213 -14.31 30.93 -30.73
N SER A 214 -14.04 30.61 -29.47
CA SER A 214 -12.68 30.62 -28.88
C SER A 214 -11.86 29.35 -29.14
N GLY A 215 -12.39 28.39 -29.91
CA GLY A 215 -11.75 27.08 -30.13
C GLY A 215 -11.90 26.08 -28.97
N ARG A 216 -12.39 26.52 -27.80
CA ARG A 216 -12.69 25.62 -26.66
C ARG A 216 -13.90 24.73 -26.98
N ALA A 217 -13.81 23.44 -26.66
CA ALA A 217 -14.94 22.51 -26.73
C ALA A 217 -16.07 22.90 -25.75
N LEU A 218 -17.31 22.88 -26.25
CA LEU A 218 -18.50 23.17 -25.44
C LEU A 218 -18.77 22.04 -24.45
N LYS A 219 -19.12 22.38 -23.21
CA LYS A 219 -19.49 21.40 -22.18
C LYS A 219 -20.88 20.81 -22.46
N SER A 220 -20.95 19.48 -22.50
CA SER A 220 -22.20 18.72 -22.64
C SER A 220 -22.85 18.40 -21.29
N LEU A 221 -24.07 17.85 -21.30
CA LEU A 221 -24.76 17.36 -20.09
C LEU A 221 -23.94 16.26 -19.38
N ALA A 222 -23.29 15.40 -20.14
CA ALA A 222 -22.32 14.45 -19.63
C ALA A 222 -21.16 15.13 -18.89
N ASP A 223 -20.57 16.19 -19.43
CA ASP A 223 -19.42 16.84 -18.80
C ASP A 223 -19.79 17.57 -17.51
N ILE A 224 -21.04 18.01 -17.39
CA ILE A 224 -21.56 18.64 -16.17
C ILE A 224 -21.76 17.60 -15.06
N THR A 225 -22.03 16.34 -15.40
CA THR A 225 -22.25 15.27 -14.41
C THR A 225 -20.98 14.50 -14.10
N LYS A 226 -20.15 14.23 -15.12
CA LYS A 226 -18.97 13.37 -15.07
C LYS A 226 -17.69 14.15 -14.75
N GLY A 227 -16.64 13.43 -14.36
CA GLY A 227 -15.29 13.99 -14.20
C GLY A 227 -15.08 14.76 -12.89
N LYS A 228 -13.88 15.33 -12.72
CA LYS A 228 -13.48 16.03 -11.47
C LYS A 228 -14.29 17.31 -11.24
N ARG A 229 -14.62 18.04 -12.32
CA ARG A 229 -15.44 19.27 -12.29
C ARG A 229 -16.95 19.00 -12.43
N GLY A 230 -17.35 17.73 -12.44
CA GLY A 230 -18.75 17.33 -12.52
C GLY A 230 -19.47 17.56 -11.18
N ARG A 231 -20.79 17.74 -11.24
CA ARG A 231 -21.66 18.05 -10.08
C ARG A 231 -21.50 17.05 -8.94
N PHE A 232 -21.42 15.75 -9.23
CA PHE A 232 -21.27 14.72 -8.19
C PHE A 232 -20.02 14.91 -7.34
N ARG A 233 -18.87 15.20 -7.97
CA ARG A 233 -17.60 15.34 -7.25
C ARG A 233 -17.40 16.74 -6.67
N GLN A 234 -17.72 17.78 -7.43
CA GLN A 234 -17.38 19.15 -7.05
C GLN A 234 -18.44 19.86 -6.21
N ASN A 235 -19.72 19.47 -6.31
CA ASN A 235 -20.82 20.19 -5.67
C ASN A 235 -21.64 19.36 -4.68
N LEU A 236 -21.73 18.05 -4.88
CA LEU A 236 -22.43 17.14 -3.96
C LEU A 236 -21.49 16.60 -2.88
N LEU A 237 -20.42 15.91 -3.30
CA LEU A 237 -19.43 15.35 -2.35
C LEU A 237 -18.50 16.43 -1.80
N GLY A 238 -17.95 17.29 -2.66
CA GLY A 238 -17.32 18.54 -2.25
C GLY A 238 -18.34 19.66 -2.25
N LYS A 239 -18.38 20.49 -1.20
CA LYS A 239 -19.23 21.69 -1.16
C LYS A 239 -18.48 22.82 -0.46
N ARG A 240 -18.75 24.06 -0.89
CA ARG A 240 -18.37 25.23 -0.10
C ARG A 240 -19.32 25.34 1.08
N VAL A 241 -18.77 25.60 2.26
CA VAL A 241 -19.51 25.61 3.52
C VAL A 241 -19.32 26.98 4.16
N ASP A 242 -20.42 27.60 4.57
CA ASP A 242 -20.39 28.84 5.36
C ASP A 242 -19.89 28.55 6.78
N PHE A 243 -19.61 29.60 7.57
CA PHE A 243 -19.04 29.45 8.93
C PHE A 243 -17.73 28.64 8.93
N SER A 244 -16.91 28.86 7.92
CA SER A 244 -15.59 28.28 7.80
C SER A 244 -14.54 29.35 7.48
N GLY A 245 -13.30 29.09 7.91
CA GLY A 245 -12.16 29.96 7.69
C GLY A 245 -10.91 29.16 7.41
N ARG A 246 -9.85 29.79 6.91
CA ARG A 246 -8.53 29.17 6.74
C ARG A 246 -7.45 30.17 7.08
N ALA A 247 -6.42 29.72 7.78
CA ALA A 247 -5.23 30.48 8.05
C ALA A 247 -3.99 29.57 8.07
N VAL A 248 -2.83 30.20 7.98
CA VAL A 248 -1.52 29.54 8.19
C VAL A 248 -1.44 29.09 9.64
N ILE A 249 -0.89 27.89 9.86
CA ILE A 249 -0.68 27.37 11.20
C ILE A 249 0.68 27.75 11.76
N VAL A 250 0.71 28.01 13.06
CA VAL A 250 1.93 28.26 13.84
C VAL A 250 1.89 27.43 15.12
N VAL A 251 3.04 27.25 15.75
CA VAL A 251 3.15 26.43 16.96
C VAL A 251 2.53 27.14 18.17
N GLY A 252 1.68 26.44 18.91
CA GLY A 252 1.06 26.91 20.16
C GLY A 252 1.49 26.08 21.37
N PRO A 253 2.72 26.23 21.89
CA PRO A 253 3.25 25.35 22.94
C PRO A 253 2.55 25.53 24.30
N GLN A 254 1.92 26.69 24.53
CA GLN A 254 1.21 26.99 25.77
C GLN A 254 -0.20 26.41 25.84
N LEU A 255 -0.80 26.08 24.69
CA LEU A 255 -2.15 25.53 24.60
C LEU A 255 -2.24 24.19 25.29
N HIS A 256 -3.43 23.84 25.79
CA HIS A 256 -3.76 22.48 26.17
C HIS A 256 -4.06 21.62 24.94
N ILE A 257 -3.98 20.29 25.09
CA ILE A 257 -4.17 19.36 23.96
C ILE A 257 -5.58 19.43 23.34
N ASP A 258 -6.57 19.87 24.10
CA ASP A 258 -7.95 20.09 23.66
C ASP A 258 -8.21 21.51 23.15
N GLN A 259 -7.18 22.35 23.04
CA GLN A 259 -7.30 23.76 22.66
C GLN A 259 -6.66 24.08 21.31
N VAL A 260 -7.17 25.14 20.68
CA VAL A 260 -6.60 25.76 19.48
C VAL A 260 -6.62 27.27 19.62
N GLY A 261 -5.54 27.95 19.22
CA GLY A 261 -5.53 29.41 19.15
C GLY A 261 -6.19 29.91 17.86
N VAL A 262 -7.24 30.71 17.98
CA VAL A 262 -7.97 31.33 16.87
C VAL A 262 -7.75 32.85 16.87
N PRO A 263 -7.31 33.43 15.74
CA PRO A 263 -7.18 34.88 15.58
C PRO A 263 -8.47 35.64 15.95
N LYS A 264 -8.33 36.73 16.72
CA LYS A 264 -9.46 37.56 17.17
C LYS A 264 -10.44 37.94 16.05
N TYR A 265 -9.95 38.55 14.97
CA TYR A 265 -10.81 38.99 13.86
C TYR A 265 -11.47 37.83 13.10
N MET A 266 -10.76 36.70 12.97
CA MET A 266 -11.34 35.50 12.38
C MET A 266 -12.47 34.94 13.25
N ALA A 267 -12.27 34.92 14.57
CA ALA A 267 -13.30 34.48 15.51
C ALA A 267 -14.52 35.41 15.49
N VAL A 268 -14.35 36.74 15.36
CA VAL A 268 -15.48 37.67 15.21
C VAL A 268 -16.34 37.34 13.99
N GLU A 269 -15.73 37.07 12.83
CA GLU A 269 -16.49 36.73 11.62
C GLU A 269 -17.14 35.34 11.70
N LEU A 270 -16.46 34.33 12.27
CA LEU A 270 -17.03 33.00 12.45
C LEU A 270 -18.22 32.99 13.42
N PHE A 271 -18.13 33.74 14.52
CA PHE A 271 -19.13 33.75 15.59
C PHE A 271 -20.14 34.90 15.47
N LYS A 272 -20.11 35.67 14.38
CA LYS A 272 -20.91 36.89 14.17
C LYS A 272 -22.39 36.77 14.52
N PRO A 273 -23.13 35.72 14.11
CA PRO A 273 -24.55 35.59 14.49
C PRO A 273 -24.76 35.40 15.99
N PHE A 274 -23.83 34.70 16.66
CA PHE A 274 -23.90 34.46 18.10
C PHE A 274 -23.60 35.72 18.90
N ILE A 275 -22.62 36.51 18.44
CA ILE A 275 -22.31 37.83 19.00
C ILE A 275 -23.53 38.75 18.90
N ILE A 276 -24.15 38.85 17.71
CA ILE A 276 -25.35 39.67 17.50
C ILE A 276 -26.49 39.23 18.42
N ARG A 277 -26.70 37.91 18.60
CA ARG A 277 -27.74 37.39 19.50
C ARG A 277 -27.48 37.79 20.94
N GLU A 278 -26.25 37.67 21.41
CA GLU A 278 -25.90 37.93 22.80
C GLU A 278 -25.88 39.44 23.13
N LEU A 279 -25.43 40.29 22.21
CA LEU A 279 -25.54 41.75 22.33
C LEU A 279 -27.00 42.21 22.47
N ARG A 280 -27.92 41.59 21.71
CA ARG A 280 -29.35 41.88 21.83
C ARG A 280 -29.93 41.37 23.14
N LYS A 281 -29.50 40.18 23.61
CA LYS A 281 -29.96 39.59 24.87
C LYS A 281 -29.56 40.43 26.08
N GLN A 282 -28.37 41.03 26.05
CA GLN A 282 -27.86 41.91 27.12
C GLN A 282 -28.36 43.36 27.00
N GLY A 283 -29.20 43.69 26.00
CA GLY A 283 -29.71 45.04 25.79
C GLY A 283 -28.70 46.05 25.24
N LEU A 284 -27.50 45.61 24.84
CA LEU A 284 -26.43 46.45 24.30
C LEU A 284 -26.69 46.89 22.85
N ALA A 285 -27.59 46.19 22.15
CA ALA A 285 -28.06 46.57 20.82
C ALA A 285 -29.55 46.23 20.63
N SER A 286 -30.32 47.16 20.06
CA SER A 286 -31.75 46.98 19.78
C SER A 286 -31.98 46.19 18.48
N HIS A 287 -31.31 46.58 17.39
CA HIS A 287 -31.47 46.00 16.05
C HIS A 287 -30.16 45.43 15.48
N ILE A 288 -30.27 44.60 14.42
CA ILE A 288 -29.11 43.96 13.77
C ILE A 288 -28.11 44.99 13.21
N LYS A 289 -28.60 46.13 12.72
CA LYS A 289 -27.74 47.22 12.23
C LYS A 289 -26.89 47.83 13.35
N ASP A 290 -27.51 48.11 14.50
CA ASP A 290 -26.79 48.62 15.67
C ASP A 290 -25.80 47.59 16.23
N ALA A 291 -26.17 46.31 16.27
CA ALA A 291 -25.23 45.25 16.68
C ALA A 291 -24.00 45.19 15.76
N ASN A 292 -24.18 45.33 14.43
CA ASN A 292 -23.06 45.42 13.49
C ASN A 292 -22.24 46.72 13.66
N ARG A 293 -22.84 47.81 14.14
CA ARG A 293 -22.12 49.04 14.49
C ARG A 293 -21.25 48.81 15.73
N VAL A 294 -21.81 48.25 16.81
CA VAL A 294 -21.09 47.91 18.04
C VAL A 294 -19.91 46.96 17.75
N ILE A 295 -20.10 45.96 16.87
CA ILE A 295 -19.03 45.04 16.49
C ILE A 295 -17.82 45.76 15.84
N ARG A 296 -18.06 46.85 15.11
CA ARG A 296 -16.99 47.63 14.46
C ARG A 296 -16.36 48.66 15.39
N GLU A 297 -17.17 49.33 16.22
CA GLU A 297 -16.73 50.49 17.02
C GLU A 297 -16.19 50.10 18.41
N GLN A 298 -16.61 48.97 18.98
CA GLN A 298 -16.24 48.53 20.33
C GLN A 298 -15.66 47.10 20.36
N PRO A 299 -14.49 46.86 19.74
CA PRO A 299 -13.91 45.52 19.64
C PRO A 299 -13.55 44.90 21.01
N GLY A 300 -13.17 45.70 22.00
CA GLY A 300 -12.85 45.21 23.35
C GLY A 300 -14.01 44.45 24.01
N LEU A 301 -15.19 45.07 24.04
CA LEU A 301 -16.42 44.46 24.55
C LEU A 301 -16.78 43.18 23.79
N VAL A 302 -16.58 43.19 22.46
CA VAL A 302 -16.85 42.03 21.60
C VAL A 302 -15.91 40.88 21.93
N PHE A 303 -14.63 41.15 22.19
CA PHE A 303 -13.67 40.11 22.54
C PHE A 303 -13.98 39.46 23.88
N ASP A 304 -14.37 40.23 24.89
CA ASP A 304 -14.78 39.71 26.20
C ASP A 304 -16.02 38.81 26.09
N LEU A 305 -16.98 39.23 25.26
CA LEU A 305 -18.19 38.46 24.97
C LEU A 305 -17.85 37.16 24.22
N LEU A 306 -16.96 37.28 23.25
CA LEU A 306 -16.53 36.18 22.40
C LEU A 306 -15.78 35.11 23.22
N GLU A 307 -14.95 35.48 24.18
CA GLU A 307 -14.29 34.53 25.08
C GLU A 307 -15.29 33.70 25.88
N LYS A 308 -16.37 34.33 26.38
CA LYS A 308 -17.47 33.62 27.07
C LYS A 308 -18.23 32.68 26.15
N ILE A 309 -18.51 33.12 24.91
CA ILE A 309 -19.18 32.29 23.91
C ILE A 309 -18.31 31.08 23.55
N MET A 310 -17.04 31.30 23.21
CA MET A 310 -16.11 30.27 22.73
C MET A 310 -15.94 29.08 23.68
N LYS A 311 -16.00 29.30 25.01
CA LYS A 311 -15.94 28.22 26.01
C LYS A 311 -17.05 27.17 25.85
N MET A 312 -18.19 27.53 25.24
CA MET A 312 -19.33 26.61 25.02
C MET A 312 -19.36 25.99 23.61
N TYR A 313 -18.51 26.43 22.69
CA TYR A 313 -18.58 26.08 21.27
C TYR A 313 -17.23 25.51 20.78
N PRO A 314 -17.10 24.17 20.71
CA PRO A 314 -15.93 23.55 20.11
C PRO A 314 -15.94 23.84 18.61
N ILE A 315 -14.75 23.91 18.01
CA ILE A 315 -14.57 24.07 16.57
C ILE A 315 -13.85 22.86 15.99
N MET A 316 -14.16 22.53 14.73
CA MET A 316 -13.45 21.50 14.00
C MET A 316 -12.32 22.12 13.19
N ILE A 317 -11.16 21.48 13.20
CA ILE A 317 -10.01 21.82 12.36
C ILE A 317 -9.79 20.70 11.36
N ASN A 318 -9.51 21.07 10.11
CA ASN A 318 -9.22 20.14 9.03
C ASN A 318 -7.92 20.53 8.31
N ARG A 319 -7.01 19.56 8.14
CA ARG A 319 -5.88 19.67 7.20
C ARG A 319 -6.18 18.91 5.92
N ALA A 320 -6.15 19.63 4.80
CA ALA A 320 -6.34 19.03 3.48
C ALA A 320 -4.99 18.64 2.86
N PRO A 321 -4.88 17.48 2.17
CA PRO A 321 -5.94 16.49 1.92
C PRO A 321 -6.20 15.58 3.13
N THR A 322 -7.49 15.35 3.43
CA THR A 322 -7.92 14.46 4.52
C THR A 322 -7.76 12.99 4.09
N LEU A 323 -6.65 12.36 4.45
CA LEU A 323 -6.35 10.96 4.08
C LEU A 323 -6.95 9.94 5.06
N HIS A 324 -7.13 10.36 6.32
CA HIS A 324 -7.67 9.54 7.40
C HIS A 324 -8.53 10.41 8.33
N ARG A 325 -9.34 9.77 9.18
CA ARG A 325 -10.28 10.49 10.05
C ARG A 325 -9.63 11.52 10.97
N LEU A 326 -8.40 11.30 11.43
CA LEU A 326 -7.74 12.19 12.40
C LEU A 326 -7.18 13.46 11.75
N SER A 327 -7.22 13.58 10.42
CA SER A 327 -6.97 14.87 9.76
C SER A 327 -8.13 15.86 9.98
N ILE A 328 -9.20 15.45 10.66
CA ILE A 328 -10.27 16.30 11.20
C ILE A 328 -10.42 16.00 12.69
N GLN A 329 -10.18 17.00 13.54
CA GLN A 329 -10.40 16.89 14.98
C GLN A 329 -11.06 18.16 15.52
N ALA A 330 -11.53 18.10 16.76
CA ALA A 330 -12.19 19.20 17.42
C ALA A 330 -11.47 19.68 18.67
N PHE A 331 -11.56 21.00 18.88
CA PHE A 331 -10.84 21.73 19.91
C PHE A 331 -11.72 22.86 20.46
N TYR A 332 -11.45 23.24 21.70
CA TYR A 332 -11.95 24.48 22.28
C TYR A 332 -11.10 25.66 21.80
N PRO A 333 -11.70 26.69 21.22
CA PRO A 333 -10.93 27.78 20.67
C PRO A 333 -10.54 28.78 21.78
N VAL A 334 -9.30 29.27 21.71
CA VAL A 334 -8.71 30.29 22.59
C VAL A 334 -8.36 31.50 21.73
N LEU A 335 -8.69 32.70 22.18
CA LEU A 335 -8.38 33.92 21.44
C LEU A 335 -6.87 34.18 21.43
N VAL A 336 -6.31 34.39 20.24
CA VAL A 336 -4.89 34.75 20.06
C VAL A 336 -4.75 35.99 19.17
N GLU A 337 -3.64 36.70 19.36
CA GLU A 337 -3.26 37.82 18.51
C GLU A 337 -2.71 37.37 17.15
N GLY A 338 -2.76 38.28 16.17
CA GLY A 338 -2.27 38.03 14.81
C GLY A 338 -3.30 37.39 13.89
N ASN A 339 -2.84 36.80 12.78
CA ASN A 339 -3.68 36.23 11.71
C ASN A 339 -3.46 34.72 11.50
N ALA A 340 -2.65 34.09 12.35
CA ALA A 340 -2.28 32.68 12.24
C ALA A 340 -2.98 31.84 13.32
N VAL A 341 -3.32 30.60 12.97
CA VAL A 341 -3.94 29.65 13.90
C VAL A 341 -2.84 28.96 14.68
N GLN A 342 -2.92 28.98 16.01
CA GLN A 342 -1.97 28.26 16.84
C GLN A 342 -2.44 26.83 17.04
N LEU A 343 -1.60 25.87 16.67
CA LEU A 343 -1.88 24.44 16.82
C LEU A 343 -1.02 23.84 17.93
N HIS A 344 -1.62 22.92 18.69
CA HIS A 344 -0.93 22.18 19.73
C HIS A 344 0.16 21.24 19.12
N PRO A 345 1.41 21.23 19.62
CA PRO A 345 2.50 20.44 18.99
C PRO A 345 2.27 18.93 18.95
N LEU A 346 1.59 18.35 19.94
CA LEU A 346 1.34 16.90 19.98
C LEU A 346 0.29 16.44 18.97
N VAL A 347 -0.58 17.34 18.47
CA VAL A 347 -1.60 16.97 17.46
C VAL A 347 -1.09 17.14 16.03
N CYS A 348 0.12 17.69 15.83
CA CYS A 348 0.72 17.81 14.51
C CYS A 348 0.89 16.46 13.78
N PRO A 349 1.38 15.37 14.43
CA PRO A 349 1.53 14.07 13.77
C PRO A 349 0.20 13.48 13.26
N PRO A 350 -0.92 13.47 14.02
CA PRO A 350 -2.23 13.08 13.48
C PRO A 350 -2.70 13.91 12.27
N PHE A 351 -2.39 15.21 12.20
CA PHE A 351 -2.69 16.01 11.01
C PHE A 351 -1.64 15.85 9.90
N ASN A 352 -0.51 15.20 10.19
CA ASN A 352 0.71 15.20 9.40
C ASN A 352 1.16 16.64 9.03
N ALA A 353 0.95 17.58 9.96
CA ALA A 353 1.13 19.01 9.76
C ALA A 353 2.56 19.46 10.04
N ASP A 354 3.09 20.31 9.16
CA ASP A 354 4.39 20.97 9.32
C ASP A 354 4.18 22.48 9.42
N PHE A 355 5.18 23.21 9.94
CA PHE A 355 5.11 24.67 10.13
C PHE A 355 5.90 25.43 9.04
N ASP A 356 5.79 25.01 7.79
CA ASP A 356 6.48 25.58 6.61
C ASP A 356 5.59 26.51 5.76
N GLY A 357 4.41 26.86 6.27
CA GLY A 357 3.39 27.65 5.56
C GLY A 357 2.10 26.90 5.30
N ASP A 358 1.98 25.68 5.80
CA ASP A 358 0.74 24.90 5.81
C ASP A 358 -0.46 25.70 6.35
N GLN A 359 -1.63 25.39 5.80
CA GLN A 359 -2.88 26.04 6.15
C GLN A 359 -3.90 25.00 6.59
N MET A 360 -4.65 25.32 7.65
CA MET A 360 -5.75 24.50 8.13
C MET A 360 -7.07 25.26 8.04
N ALA A 361 -8.14 24.53 7.75
CA ALA A 361 -9.49 25.06 7.71
C ALA A 361 -10.17 24.86 9.06
N LEU A 362 -10.92 25.87 9.51
CA LEU A 362 -11.75 25.82 10.72
C LEU A 362 -13.22 25.77 10.30
N HIS A 363 -14.02 25.01 11.04
CA HIS A 363 -15.46 24.88 10.85
C HIS A 363 -16.19 24.98 12.18
N LEU A 364 -17.23 25.80 12.26
CA LEU A 364 -18.02 25.99 13.47
C LEU A 364 -19.28 25.09 13.44
N PRO A 365 -19.41 24.07 14.32
CA PRO A 365 -20.64 23.31 14.48
C PRO A 365 -21.75 24.17 15.11
N LEU A 366 -22.85 24.35 14.37
CA LEU A 366 -23.94 25.26 14.76
C LEU A 366 -25.03 24.59 15.60
N THR A 367 -25.49 23.40 15.20
CA THR A 367 -26.61 22.71 15.85
C THR A 367 -26.18 22.07 17.16
N PRO A 368 -27.08 21.94 18.17
CA PRO A 368 -26.74 21.27 19.42
C PRO A 368 -26.33 19.81 19.21
N GLU A 369 -26.95 19.10 18.27
CA GLU A 369 -26.62 17.71 17.92
C GLU A 369 -25.19 17.62 17.37
N ALA A 370 -24.82 18.50 16.44
CA ALA A 370 -23.47 18.53 15.88
C ALA A 370 -22.42 18.86 16.94
N ARG A 371 -22.72 19.77 17.87
CA ARG A 371 -21.81 20.07 18.98
C ARG A 371 -21.62 18.86 19.91
N MET A 372 -22.70 18.18 20.27
CA MET A 372 -22.63 16.97 21.09
C MET A 372 -21.87 15.85 20.38
N GLU A 373 -22.08 15.65 19.08
CA GLU A 373 -21.35 14.69 18.26
C GLU A 373 -19.86 15.00 18.24
N VAL A 374 -19.50 16.26 17.97
CA VAL A 374 -18.12 16.75 17.94
C VAL A 374 -17.44 16.54 19.30
N MET A 375 -18.09 16.91 20.40
CA MET A 375 -17.58 16.70 21.77
C MET A 375 -17.43 15.21 22.12
N THR A 376 -18.31 14.37 21.58
CA THR A 376 -18.34 12.95 21.91
C THR A 376 -17.35 12.13 21.09
N LEU A 377 -17.19 12.44 19.80
CA LEU A 377 -16.48 11.62 18.82
C LEU A 377 -15.21 12.26 18.28
N LEU A 378 -15.15 13.58 18.11
CA LEU A 378 -14.07 14.27 17.36
C LEU A 378 -13.07 15.03 18.23
N MET A 379 -13.34 15.21 19.53
CA MET A 379 -12.39 15.88 20.44
C MET A 379 -11.01 15.21 20.39
N SER A 380 -9.95 16.02 20.37
CA SER A 380 -8.57 15.53 20.36
C SER A 380 -8.26 14.59 21.53
N THR A 381 -8.79 14.89 22.73
CA THR A 381 -8.61 14.07 23.95
C THR A 381 -9.21 12.68 23.90
N LYS A 382 -10.02 12.37 22.89
CA LYS A 382 -10.60 11.04 22.67
C LYS A 382 -9.95 10.28 21.52
N ASN A 383 -9.06 10.93 20.77
CA ASN A 383 -8.58 10.46 19.48
C ASN A 383 -7.04 10.36 19.43
N PHE A 384 -6.44 9.74 20.43
CA PHE A 384 -4.98 9.58 20.52
C PHE A 384 -4.40 8.47 19.64
N PHE A 385 -5.22 7.48 19.32
CA PHE A 385 -4.75 6.23 18.72
C PHE A 385 -5.08 6.13 17.24
N SER A 386 -4.16 5.54 16.50
CA SER A 386 -4.33 5.21 15.11
C SER A 386 -5.40 4.12 14.95
N PRO A 387 -6.38 4.31 14.05
CA PRO A 387 -7.39 3.29 13.77
C PRO A 387 -6.82 2.09 12.98
N ALA A 388 -5.58 2.18 12.46
CA ALA A 388 -4.97 1.14 11.65
C ALA A 388 -4.28 0.06 12.49
N ASN A 389 -3.59 0.45 13.56
CA ASN A 389 -2.74 -0.44 14.35
C ASN A 389 -2.88 -0.24 15.87
N GLY A 390 -3.67 0.74 16.34
CA GLY A 390 -3.84 1.01 17.77
C GLY A 390 -2.64 1.67 18.44
N ASN A 391 -1.60 2.03 17.68
CA ASN A 391 -0.48 2.78 18.21
C ASN A 391 -0.88 4.24 18.46
N MET A 392 -0.30 4.85 19.48
CA MET A 392 -0.55 6.24 19.79
C MET A 392 0.15 7.15 18.76
N LEU A 393 -0.59 8.13 18.25
CA LEU A 393 -0.10 9.10 17.27
C LEU A 393 0.37 10.39 17.93
N ASP A 394 -0.33 10.85 18.98
CA ASP A 394 -0.01 12.05 19.77
C ASP A 394 1.16 11.85 20.73
N THR A 395 2.26 11.29 20.21
CA THR A 395 3.48 11.04 20.96
C THR A 395 4.41 12.26 20.92
N PRO A 396 5.10 12.57 22.03
CA PRO A 396 6.16 13.57 22.00
C PRO A 396 7.17 13.24 20.90
N SER A 397 7.55 14.26 20.13
CA SER A 397 8.45 14.13 18.99
C SER A 397 9.53 15.20 19.01
N GLN A 398 10.63 14.94 18.29
CA GLN A 398 11.72 15.90 18.05
C GLN A 398 12.21 16.53 19.35
N ASP A 399 12.11 17.86 19.47
CA ASP A 399 12.65 18.67 20.56
C ASP A 399 12.15 18.23 21.94
N MET A 400 10.88 17.82 22.03
CA MET A 400 10.32 17.31 23.30
C MET A 400 11.07 16.05 23.76
N VAL A 401 11.33 15.12 22.84
CA VAL A 401 12.09 13.89 23.12
C VAL A 401 13.55 14.23 23.44
N LEU A 402 14.14 15.16 22.70
CA LEU A 402 15.52 15.60 22.93
C LEU A 402 15.69 16.16 24.35
N GLY A 403 14.78 17.04 24.78
CA GLY A 403 14.81 17.63 26.12
C GLY A 403 14.64 16.59 27.23
N ILE A 404 13.74 15.61 27.06
CA ILE A 404 13.52 14.54 28.04
C ILE A 404 14.69 13.55 28.08
N ALA A 405 15.24 13.22 26.91
CA ALA A 405 16.43 12.37 26.81
C ALA A 405 17.61 13.04 27.51
N TYR A 406 17.85 14.33 27.22
CA TYR A 406 18.86 15.13 27.92
C TYR A 406 18.62 15.14 29.43
N LEU A 407 17.40 15.45 29.89
CA LEU A 407 17.02 15.49 31.30
C LEU A 407 17.36 14.19 32.04
N THR A 408 17.10 13.04 31.43
CA THR A 408 17.26 11.71 32.07
C THR A 408 18.63 11.08 31.85
N LYS A 409 19.51 11.76 31.11
CA LYS A 409 20.87 11.33 30.79
C LYS A 409 21.81 11.48 31.98
N VAL A 410 22.90 10.72 31.95
CA VAL A 410 23.90 10.62 33.01
C VAL A 410 25.24 11.09 32.46
N LYS A 411 26.00 11.83 33.27
CA LYS A 411 27.37 12.23 32.93
C LYS A 411 28.33 11.86 34.08
N PRO A 412 29.36 11.04 33.84
CA PRO A 412 30.41 10.81 34.82
C PRO A 412 31.24 12.09 35.07
N GLY A 413 31.71 12.30 36.29
CA GLY A 413 32.50 13.47 36.69
C GLY A 413 31.67 14.75 36.91
N GLU A 414 30.35 14.62 37.06
CA GLU A 414 29.45 15.74 37.31
C GLU A 414 29.53 16.18 38.80
N VAL A 415 29.30 17.46 39.06
CA VAL A 415 29.35 18.01 40.42
C VAL A 415 28.33 17.30 41.32
N GLY A 416 28.78 16.80 42.48
CA GLY A 416 27.92 16.11 43.44
C GLY A 416 27.69 14.63 43.17
N GLU A 417 28.43 14.02 42.24
CA GLU A 417 28.44 12.55 42.04
C GLU A 417 28.80 11.82 43.34
N GLY A 418 28.04 10.77 43.66
CA GLY A 418 28.25 9.93 44.84
C GLY A 418 27.59 10.41 46.13
N LYS A 419 26.80 11.50 46.10
CA LYS A 419 26.01 11.95 47.25
C LYS A 419 24.77 11.07 47.49
N ILE A 420 24.40 10.96 48.76
CA ILE A 420 23.25 10.19 49.25
C ILE A 420 22.28 11.16 49.91
N PHE A 421 20.99 11.05 49.57
CA PHE A 421 19.92 11.90 50.09
C PHE A 421 18.84 11.08 50.80
N LYS A 422 18.19 11.69 51.78
CA LYS A 422 17.10 11.10 52.57
C LYS A 422 15.81 10.97 51.76
N ASP A 423 15.49 11.96 50.92
CA ASP A 423 14.27 11.96 50.11
C ASP A 423 14.47 12.70 48.78
N ALA A 424 13.48 12.58 47.89
CA ALA A 424 13.50 13.21 46.58
C ALA A 424 13.52 14.75 46.67
N ASP A 425 12.84 15.32 47.67
CA ASP A 425 12.76 16.77 47.87
C ASP A 425 14.11 17.36 48.28
N GLU A 426 14.87 16.66 49.13
CA GLU A 426 16.24 17.05 49.50
C GLU A 426 17.17 17.02 48.28
N ALA A 427 17.07 16.00 47.44
CA ALA A 427 17.85 15.93 46.20
C ALA A 427 17.51 17.08 45.24
N ILE A 428 16.22 17.44 45.09
CA ILE A 428 15.79 18.58 44.27
C ILE A 428 16.24 19.91 44.87
N ARG A 429 16.16 20.09 46.20
CA ARG A 429 16.68 21.27 46.89
C ARG A 429 18.18 21.42 46.65
N ALA A 430 18.94 20.33 46.80
CA ALA A 430 20.37 20.32 46.55
C ALA A 430 20.71 20.68 45.10
N PHE A 431 19.92 20.22 44.13
CA PHE A 431 20.03 20.64 42.74
C PHE A 431 19.75 22.14 42.55
N ARG A 432 18.68 22.68 43.16
CA ARG A 432 18.34 24.12 43.09
C ARG A 432 19.41 25.03 43.70
N PHE A 433 20.12 24.57 44.73
CA PHE A 433 21.26 25.27 45.33
C PHE A 433 22.60 24.98 44.63
N ASN A 434 22.60 24.33 43.45
CA ASN A 434 23.79 23.96 42.68
C ASN A 434 24.81 23.08 43.43
N VAL A 435 24.36 22.34 44.46
CA VAL A 435 25.18 21.41 45.25
C VAL A 435 25.40 20.09 44.50
N VAL A 436 24.51 19.77 43.56
CA VAL A 436 24.53 18.60 42.67
C VAL A 436 24.11 19.03 41.27
N GLY A 437 24.78 18.52 40.23
CA GLY A 437 24.41 18.76 38.83
C GLY A 437 23.28 17.85 38.33
N LEU A 438 22.61 18.28 37.26
CA LEU A 438 21.40 17.60 36.72
C LEU A 438 21.63 16.11 36.37
N HIS A 439 22.83 15.78 35.88
CA HIS A 439 23.19 14.45 35.38
C HIS A 439 24.07 13.64 36.35
N ALA A 440 24.27 14.14 37.57
CA ALA A 440 25.13 13.48 38.55
C ALA A 440 24.49 12.18 39.06
N LYS A 441 25.31 11.14 39.22
CA LYS A 441 24.86 9.88 39.83
C LYS A 441 24.71 10.07 41.33
N ILE A 442 23.49 9.91 41.83
CA ILE A 442 23.14 10.04 43.26
C ILE A 442 22.32 8.85 43.72
N LYS A 443 22.27 8.65 45.04
CA LYS A 443 21.35 7.71 45.68
C LYS A 443 20.34 8.46 46.53
N VAL A 444 19.09 8.02 46.48
CA VAL A 444 18.00 8.59 47.28
C VAL A 444 17.28 7.46 48.02
N ALA A 445 17.13 7.61 49.33
CA ALA A 445 16.43 6.60 50.13
C ALA A 445 14.96 6.49 49.68
N GLY A 446 14.48 5.25 49.58
CA GLY A 446 13.14 4.93 49.06
C GLY A 446 13.04 4.83 47.53
N LEU A 447 14.06 5.27 46.78
CA LEU A 447 14.14 5.08 45.31
C LEU A 447 15.23 4.07 44.91
N ASN A 448 16.36 4.05 45.61
CA ASN A 448 17.50 3.19 45.31
C ASN A 448 18.00 2.47 46.57
N VAL A 449 18.73 1.38 46.38
CA VAL A 449 19.44 0.68 47.46
C VAL A 449 20.64 1.52 47.91
N ILE A 450 20.63 1.98 49.16
CA ILE A 450 21.60 2.97 49.67
C ILE A 450 23.05 2.42 49.71
N SER A 451 23.24 1.14 50.06
CA SER A 451 24.55 0.48 50.09
C SER A 451 24.58 -0.74 49.18
N GLU A 452 25.41 -0.70 48.14
CA GLU A 452 25.73 -1.89 47.34
C GLU A 452 27.10 -2.42 47.74
N LYS A 453 27.19 -3.73 47.95
CA LYS A 453 28.43 -4.44 48.26
C LYS A 453 28.86 -5.25 47.04
N ASP A 454 30.16 -5.30 46.77
CA ASP A 454 30.73 -6.17 45.74
C ASP A 454 30.65 -7.66 46.17
N LYS A 455 31.02 -8.59 45.28
CA LYS A 455 31.04 -10.04 45.59
C LYS A 455 31.86 -10.39 46.85
N ASP A 456 32.83 -9.55 47.20
CA ASP A 456 33.70 -9.68 48.39
C ASP A 456 33.22 -8.86 49.61
N GLY A 457 31.99 -8.33 49.60
CA GLY A 457 31.39 -7.62 50.74
C GLY A 457 31.84 -6.16 50.95
N LYS A 458 32.72 -5.61 50.07
CA LYS A 458 33.16 -4.20 50.12
C LYS A 458 32.14 -3.25 49.51
N ILE A 459 31.95 -2.08 50.11
CA ILE A 459 31.05 -1.03 49.61
C ILE A 459 31.57 -0.52 48.25
N LEU A 460 30.72 -0.54 47.23
CA LEU A 460 31.06 -0.08 45.88
C LEU A 460 31.30 1.44 45.85
N LYS A 461 32.31 1.86 45.08
CA LYS A 461 32.55 3.29 44.79
C LYS A 461 31.39 3.86 43.96
N PRO A 462 31.12 5.17 44.04
CA PRO A 462 30.08 5.83 43.24
C PRO A 462 30.12 5.58 41.73
N SER A 463 31.32 5.38 41.19
CA SER A 463 31.54 5.04 39.78
C SER A 463 30.96 3.67 39.38
N ASP A 464 30.91 2.73 40.34
CA ASP A 464 30.62 1.30 40.14
C ASP A 464 29.21 0.89 40.61
N TRP A 465 28.40 1.86 41.07
CA TRP A 465 27.02 1.62 41.47
C TRP A 465 26.17 1.09 40.31
N LYS A 466 25.47 -0.02 40.55
CA LYS A 466 24.53 -0.60 39.58
C LYS A 466 23.16 0.04 39.68
N ASP A 467 22.73 0.42 40.89
CA ASP A 467 21.45 1.09 41.15
C ASP A 467 21.69 2.54 41.59
N TYR A 468 21.43 3.49 40.68
CA TYR A 468 21.60 4.93 40.92
C TYR A 468 20.51 5.71 40.20
N THR A 469 20.24 6.93 40.66
CA THR A 469 19.36 7.87 39.97
C THR A 469 20.06 9.19 39.69
N THR A 470 19.38 10.12 39.03
CA THR A 470 19.87 11.48 38.78
C THR A 470 18.80 12.50 39.19
N PRO A 471 19.18 13.73 39.58
CA PRO A 471 18.20 14.79 39.83
C PRO A 471 17.22 14.98 38.67
N GLY A 472 17.69 14.88 37.43
CA GLY A 472 16.83 14.97 36.25
C GLY A 472 15.79 13.85 36.14
N ARG A 473 16.12 12.61 36.51
CA ARG A 473 15.14 11.51 36.59
C ARG A 473 14.12 11.72 37.70
N ILE A 474 14.51 12.33 38.82
CA ILE A 474 13.56 12.68 39.90
C ILE A 474 12.56 13.72 39.40
N VAL A 475 13.02 14.77 38.72
CA VAL A 475 12.15 15.78 38.09
C VAL A 475 11.22 15.15 37.06
N PHE A 476 11.70 14.20 36.26
CA PHE A 476 10.83 13.46 35.33
C PHE A 476 9.78 12.61 36.05
N ASN A 477 10.12 11.98 37.18
CA ASN A 477 9.18 11.16 37.93
C ASN A 477 8.08 11.98 38.62
N ASP A 478 8.26 13.28 38.83
CA ASP A 478 7.26 14.19 39.40
C ASP A 478 6.03 14.39 38.49
N ILE A 479 6.23 14.29 37.17
CA ILE A 479 5.11 14.41 36.21
C ILE A 479 4.28 13.12 36.07
N ILE A 480 4.79 11.98 36.53
CA ILE A 480 4.13 10.69 36.40
C ILE A 480 2.90 10.64 37.34
N PRO A 481 1.72 10.20 36.86
CA PRO A 481 0.53 10.05 37.70
C PRO A 481 0.73 9.10 38.89
N GLU A 482 0.01 9.35 39.98
CA GLU A 482 0.00 8.47 41.16
C GLU A 482 -0.46 7.04 40.79
N GLY A 483 0.16 6.03 41.40
CA GLY A 483 -0.14 4.61 41.14
C GLY A 483 0.68 3.96 40.01
N ILE A 484 1.58 4.71 39.36
CA ILE A 484 2.48 4.20 38.32
C ILE A 484 3.91 4.09 38.88
N THR A 485 4.60 3.00 38.52
CA THR A 485 5.97 2.74 38.95
C THR A 485 6.91 3.83 38.42
N LYS A 486 7.73 4.39 39.31
CA LYS A 486 8.74 5.40 38.95
C LYS A 486 9.78 4.80 38.01
N ILE A 487 10.26 5.61 37.07
CA ILE A 487 11.16 5.18 36.00
C ILE A 487 12.57 5.66 36.31
N ASN A 488 13.53 4.75 36.24
CA ASN A 488 14.94 5.04 36.49
C ASN A 488 15.84 4.62 35.31
N THR A 489 15.42 4.94 34.10
CA THR A 489 16.25 4.69 32.90
C THR A 489 16.29 5.92 32.00
N GLU A 490 17.27 6.00 31.09
CA GLU A 490 17.28 7.04 30.07
C GLU A 490 16.05 6.90 29.17
N MET A 491 15.33 8.01 28.98
CA MET A 491 14.06 8.08 28.28
C MET A 491 14.28 8.40 26.80
N THR A 492 14.35 7.35 25.98
CA THR A 492 14.33 7.45 24.52
C THR A 492 12.89 7.54 24.00
N LYS A 493 12.70 7.88 22.72
CA LYS A 493 11.37 7.94 22.08
C LYS A 493 10.52 6.69 22.33
N ASN A 494 11.11 5.51 22.19
CA ASN A 494 10.42 4.23 22.39
C ASN A 494 9.99 4.03 23.84
N LYS A 495 10.87 4.34 24.80
CA LYS A 495 10.54 4.22 26.23
C LYS A 495 9.48 5.23 26.68
N ILE A 496 9.49 6.43 26.11
CA ILE A 496 8.44 7.43 26.34
C ILE A 496 7.10 6.86 25.84
N HIS A 497 7.08 6.26 24.65
CA HIS A 497 5.89 5.59 24.13
C HIS A 497 5.41 4.46 25.05
N ASP A 498 6.31 3.58 25.50
CA ASP A 498 5.95 2.46 26.39
C ASP A 498 5.37 2.94 27.73
N THR A 499 5.91 4.04 28.26
CA THR A 499 5.41 4.70 29.46
C THR A 499 4.00 5.24 29.25
N ILE A 500 3.76 5.88 28.10
CA ILE A 500 2.44 6.40 27.74
C ILE A 500 1.42 5.27 27.59
N MET A 501 1.79 4.15 26.95
CA MET A 501 0.90 2.98 26.82
C MET A 501 0.59 2.35 28.19
N THR A 502 1.58 2.32 29.09
CA THR A 502 1.39 1.88 30.47
C THR A 502 0.41 2.79 31.22
N ILE A 503 0.51 4.12 31.05
CA ILE A 503 -0.45 5.08 31.62
C ILE A 503 -1.84 4.86 31.03
N HIS A 504 -1.96 4.69 29.71
CA HIS A 504 -3.26 4.49 29.05
C HIS A 504 -3.99 3.24 29.55
N SER A 505 -3.29 2.13 29.79
CA SER A 505 -3.91 0.89 30.29
C SER A 505 -4.41 0.99 31.73
N LYS A 506 -3.84 1.88 32.55
CA LYS A 506 -4.16 2.00 34.00
C LYS A 506 -4.99 3.24 34.35
N ALA A 507 -4.94 4.29 33.53
CA ALA A 507 -5.54 5.59 33.81
C ALA A 507 -6.50 6.02 32.70
N SER A 508 -7.39 6.98 33.02
CA SER A 508 -8.35 7.50 32.06
C SER A 508 -7.68 8.41 31.00
N ASN A 509 -8.34 8.57 29.85
CA ASN A 509 -7.87 9.47 28.78
C ASN A 509 -7.65 10.93 29.26
N TYR A 510 -8.38 11.37 30.28
CA TYR A 510 -8.20 12.69 30.86
C TYR A 510 -6.87 12.82 31.62
N VAL A 511 -6.52 11.83 32.45
CA VAL A 511 -5.23 11.79 33.15
C VAL A 511 -4.08 11.70 32.14
N LEU A 512 -4.26 10.92 31.07
CA LEU A 512 -3.30 10.84 29.98
C LEU A 512 -3.12 12.19 29.28
N ALA A 513 -4.19 12.91 28.96
CA ALA A 513 -4.12 14.24 28.37
C ALA A 513 -3.32 15.24 29.22
N GLN A 514 -3.54 15.23 30.54
CA GLN A 514 -2.78 16.06 31.48
C GLN A 514 -1.29 15.68 31.52
N PHE A 515 -0.98 14.38 31.51
CA PHE A 515 0.40 13.90 31.45
C PHE A 515 1.09 14.38 30.16
N LEU A 516 0.41 14.29 29.02
CA LEU A 516 0.91 14.77 27.72
C LEU A 516 1.19 16.28 27.72
N ASP A 517 0.35 17.08 28.38
CA ASP A 517 0.63 18.52 28.51
C ASP A 517 1.84 18.81 29.39
N ARG A 518 1.99 18.07 30.50
CA ARG A 518 3.14 18.18 31.41
C ARG A 518 4.44 17.75 30.73
N ILE A 519 4.44 16.61 30.03
CA ILE A 519 5.63 16.09 29.35
C ILE A 519 6.08 17.01 28.21
N LYS A 520 5.13 17.63 27.50
CA LYS A 520 5.40 18.66 26.48
C LYS A 520 6.11 19.87 27.10
N ARG A 521 5.55 20.44 28.18
CA ARG A 521 6.15 21.61 28.87
C ARG A 521 7.55 21.30 29.37
N LEU A 522 7.72 20.14 29.99
CA LEU A 522 9.01 19.66 30.50
C LEU A 522 10.02 19.47 29.37
N GLY A 523 9.62 18.81 28.28
CA GLY A 523 10.46 18.55 27.12
C GLY A 523 10.95 19.85 26.47
N PHE A 524 10.07 20.82 26.22
CA PHE A 524 10.49 22.11 25.65
C PHE A 524 11.42 22.89 26.58
N HIS A 525 11.12 22.93 27.89
CA HIS A 525 11.96 23.62 28.85
C HIS A 525 13.38 23.04 28.88
N TYR A 526 13.51 21.72 29.02
CA TYR A 526 14.83 21.08 29.07
C TYR A 526 15.53 20.99 27.72
N ALA A 527 14.81 21.04 26.60
CA ALA A 527 15.40 21.24 25.29
C ALA A 527 16.11 22.60 25.20
N THR A 528 15.47 23.68 25.67
CA THR A 528 16.09 25.01 25.75
C THR A 528 17.28 25.00 26.71
N VAL A 529 17.16 24.41 27.91
CA VAL A 529 18.25 24.31 28.89
C VAL A 529 19.44 23.52 28.36
N SER A 530 19.20 22.48 27.54
CA SER A 530 20.27 21.66 26.98
C SER A 530 21.28 22.44 26.14
N GLY A 531 20.87 23.56 25.54
CA GLY A 531 21.69 24.32 24.59
C GLY A 531 22.18 23.47 23.40
N SER A 532 21.50 22.36 23.08
CA SER A 532 21.93 21.43 22.03
C SER A 532 22.00 22.13 20.67
N SER A 533 23.16 22.08 20.02
CA SER A 533 23.40 22.67 18.71
C SER A 533 24.21 21.73 17.81
N ILE A 534 24.08 21.89 16.49
CA ILE A 534 24.86 21.13 15.50
C ILE A 534 26.01 22.01 15.02
N LEU A 535 27.22 21.63 15.41
CA LEU A 535 28.47 22.30 15.02
C LEU A 535 29.26 21.42 14.06
N VAL A 536 30.07 22.00 13.19
CA VAL A 536 30.94 21.22 12.28
C VAL A 536 31.90 20.32 13.07
N GLU A 537 32.36 20.77 14.24
CA GLU A 537 33.22 20.00 15.15
C GLU A 537 32.50 18.80 15.80
N SER A 538 31.17 18.85 15.92
CA SER A 538 30.38 17.74 16.48
C SER A 538 30.32 16.52 15.54
N LEU A 539 30.68 16.69 14.27
CA LEU A 539 30.64 15.68 13.22
C LEU A 539 31.91 14.80 13.20
N ILE A 540 32.18 14.04 14.26
CA ILE A 540 33.44 13.30 14.46
C ILE A 540 33.72 12.30 13.33
N GLN A 541 34.77 12.55 12.55
CA GLN A 541 35.22 11.62 11.51
C GLN A 541 35.96 10.43 12.11
N CYS A 542 35.78 9.25 11.51
CA CYS A 542 36.52 8.06 11.88
C CYS A 542 37.93 8.13 11.28
N GLY A 543 38.97 8.08 12.12
CA GLY A 543 40.36 8.08 11.66
C GLY A 543 40.75 6.86 10.82
N ALA A 544 39.98 5.76 10.91
CA ALA A 544 40.20 4.55 10.11
C ALA A 544 39.53 4.59 8.72
N LYS A 545 38.83 5.67 8.37
CA LYS A 545 38.04 5.79 7.15
C LYS A 545 38.86 5.49 5.89
N ASP A 546 39.98 6.19 5.70
CA ASP A 546 40.80 6.07 4.48
C ASP A 546 41.37 4.66 4.31
N ARG A 547 41.75 4.02 5.41
CA ARG A 547 42.22 2.63 5.42
C ARG A 547 41.13 1.68 4.90
N ILE A 548 39.92 1.77 5.45
CA ILE A 548 38.79 0.90 5.09
C ILE A 548 38.38 1.09 3.62
N ILE A 549 38.37 2.34 3.15
CA ILE A 549 38.08 2.65 1.74
C ILE A 549 39.16 2.06 0.82
N ASN A 550 40.44 2.16 1.19
CA ASN A 550 41.52 1.60 0.39
C ASN A 550 41.47 0.07 0.36
N GLU A 551 41.19 -0.58 1.49
CA GLU A 551 40.95 -2.05 1.55
C GLU A 551 39.79 -2.48 0.64
N ALA A 552 38.71 -1.68 0.58
CA ALA A 552 37.59 -1.92 -0.34
C ALA A 552 38.01 -1.73 -1.81
N LYS A 553 38.74 -0.66 -2.14
CA LYS A 553 39.26 -0.43 -3.50
C LYS A 553 40.15 -1.57 -3.98
N GLU A 554 41.03 -2.09 -3.13
CA GLU A 554 41.87 -3.25 -3.46
C GLU A 554 41.07 -4.53 -3.72
N LYS A 555 39.98 -4.75 -2.97
CA LYS A 555 39.05 -5.86 -3.21
C LYS A 555 38.31 -5.69 -4.54
N VAL A 556 37.90 -4.48 -4.90
CA VAL A 556 37.31 -4.19 -6.23
C VAL A 556 38.30 -4.53 -7.34
N ILE A 557 39.56 -4.09 -7.22
CA ILE A 557 40.61 -4.42 -8.20
C ILE A 557 40.81 -5.94 -8.33
N ARG A 558 40.74 -6.69 -7.21
CA ARG A 558 40.78 -8.15 -7.23
C ARG A 558 39.58 -8.75 -7.98
N PHE A 559 38.37 -8.26 -7.76
CA PHE A 559 37.19 -8.71 -8.50
C PHE A 559 37.29 -8.40 -9.99
N ASP A 560 37.83 -7.23 -10.36
CA ASP A 560 38.08 -6.88 -11.76
C ASP A 560 39.14 -7.80 -12.39
N LYS A 561 40.21 -8.14 -11.66
CA LYS A 561 41.20 -9.13 -12.12
C LYS A 561 40.61 -10.53 -12.27
N SER A 562 39.80 -11.00 -11.32
CA SER A 562 39.11 -12.29 -11.40
C SER A 562 38.10 -12.34 -12.55
N TYR A 563 37.44 -11.21 -12.83
CA TYR A 563 36.59 -11.04 -14.00
C TYR A 563 37.41 -11.13 -15.29
N GLN A 564 38.51 -10.37 -15.41
CA GLN A 564 39.41 -10.43 -16.57
C GLN A 564 40.00 -11.83 -16.79
N ALA A 565 40.29 -12.57 -15.72
CA ALA A 565 40.75 -13.95 -15.75
C ALA A 565 39.64 -14.99 -16.09
N GLY A 566 38.39 -14.56 -16.21
CA GLY A 566 37.25 -15.42 -16.56
C GLY A 566 36.72 -16.29 -15.43
N ILE A 567 37.20 -16.11 -14.20
CA ILE A 567 36.73 -16.86 -13.03
C ILE A 567 35.33 -16.41 -12.61
N MET A 568 34.95 -15.17 -12.95
CA MET A 568 33.71 -14.53 -12.52
C MET A 568 32.92 -13.98 -13.71
N SER A 569 31.59 -14.03 -13.65
CA SER A 569 30.73 -13.41 -14.67
C SER A 569 30.57 -11.89 -14.44
N LYS A 570 30.14 -11.15 -15.47
CA LYS A 570 29.92 -9.69 -15.38
C LYS A 570 28.87 -9.33 -14.33
N GLN A 571 27.81 -10.12 -14.26
CA GLN A 571 26.72 -9.93 -13.31
C GLN A 571 27.17 -10.25 -11.88
N GLU A 572 28.00 -11.28 -11.70
CA GLU A 572 28.57 -11.60 -10.39
C GLU A 572 29.54 -10.50 -9.92
N ARG A 573 30.40 -9.99 -10.82
CA ARG A 573 31.29 -8.85 -10.54
C ARG A 573 30.51 -7.64 -10.07
N TYR A 574 29.50 -7.24 -10.84
CA TYR A 574 28.61 -6.12 -10.50
C TYR A 574 28.01 -6.25 -9.10
N ASN A 575 27.44 -7.42 -8.80
CA ASN A 575 26.79 -7.68 -7.52
C ASN A 575 27.77 -7.73 -6.34
N ARG A 576 28.95 -8.35 -6.52
CA ARG A 576 29.99 -8.39 -5.47
C ARG A 576 30.53 -7.00 -5.17
N ILE A 577 30.72 -6.15 -6.18
CA ILE A 577 31.14 -4.76 -6.00
C ILE A 577 30.09 -3.97 -5.19
N ILE A 578 28.80 -4.12 -5.52
CA ILE A 578 27.72 -3.46 -4.80
C ILE A 578 27.66 -3.92 -3.34
N SER A 579 27.70 -5.23 -3.09
CA SER A 579 27.70 -5.78 -1.73
C SER A 579 28.88 -5.26 -0.92
N LEU A 580 30.09 -5.28 -1.50
CA LEU A 580 31.30 -4.78 -0.85
C LEU A 580 31.16 -3.31 -0.43
N TRP A 581 30.69 -2.44 -1.32
CA TRP A 581 30.53 -1.02 -1.00
C TRP A 581 29.43 -0.77 0.03
N GLN A 582 28.39 -1.59 0.04
CA GLN A 582 27.34 -1.55 1.05
C GLN A 582 27.88 -1.95 2.43
N ASP A 583 28.58 -3.08 2.53
CA ASP A 583 29.21 -3.55 3.77
C ASP A 583 30.24 -2.55 4.30
N THR A 584 31.03 -1.96 3.39
CA THR A 584 32.01 -0.91 3.72
C THR A 584 31.31 0.32 4.31
N SER A 585 30.20 0.75 3.70
CA SER A 585 29.43 1.90 4.16
C SER A 585 28.81 1.68 5.54
N ASP A 586 28.32 0.47 5.80
CA ASP A 586 27.69 0.12 7.08
C ASP A 586 28.75 -0.04 8.19
N THR A 587 29.88 -0.67 7.89
CA THR A 587 31.02 -0.78 8.83
C THR A 587 31.52 0.61 9.26
N LEU A 588 31.67 1.54 8.32
CA LEU A 588 32.05 2.92 8.63
C LEU A 588 30.99 3.64 9.46
N ALA A 589 29.70 3.38 9.22
CA ALA A 589 28.62 3.97 10.00
C ALA A 589 28.69 3.52 11.46
N ASP A 590 28.86 2.21 11.71
CA ASP A 590 28.91 1.65 13.05
C ASP A 590 30.11 2.19 13.84
N MET A 591 31.29 2.26 13.22
CA MET A 591 32.48 2.86 13.85
C MET A 591 32.28 4.33 14.24
N VAL A 592 31.67 5.14 13.37
CA VAL A 592 31.39 6.56 13.68
C VAL A 592 30.42 6.68 14.86
N PHE A 593 29.39 5.84 14.92
CA PHE A 593 28.46 5.83 16.05
C PHE A 593 29.12 5.40 17.36
N GLU A 594 30.00 4.41 17.32
CA GLU A 594 30.78 3.98 18.48
C GLU A 594 31.73 5.07 18.96
N ASP A 595 32.43 5.75 18.04
CA ASP A 595 33.36 6.83 18.39
C ASP A 595 32.62 8.05 19.00
N MET A 596 31.43 8.37 18.50
CA MET A 596 30.54 9.36 19.11
C MET A 596 30.10 8.93 20.52
N ALA A 597 29.72 7.66 20.70
CA ALA A 597 29.30 7.12 22.00
C ALA A 597 30.44 7.14 23.05
N LYS A 598 31.68 6.84 22.64
CA LYS A 598 32.86 6.87 23.52
C LYS A 598 33.10 8.25 24.13
N GLN A 599 32.77 9.35 23.43
CA GLN A 599 32.90 10.69 24.00
C GLN A 599 31.97 10.93 25.18
N GLU A 600 30.80 10.30 25.22
CA GLU A 600 29.86 10.47 26.33
C GLU A 600 30.38 9.87 27.63
N LEU A 601 31.11 8.76 27.54
CA LEU A 601 31.69 8.03 28.66
C LEU A 601 32.88 8.74 29.31
N LYS A 602 33.48 9.75 28.64
CA LYS A 602 34.58 10.53 29.22
C LYS A 602 34.06 11.41 30.37
N PRO A 603 34.78 11.49 31.50
CA PRO A 603 34.38 12.33 32.62
C PRO A 603 34.32 13.80 32.18
N TYR A 604 33.31 14.52 32.68
CA TYR A 604 33.10 15.92 32.35
C TYR A 604 34.26 16.77 32.86
N LYS A 605 34.77 17.65 31.99
CA LYS A 605 35.75 18.68 32.33
C LYS A 605 35.16 20.05 32.08
N VAL A 606 35.42 20.98 32.99
CA VAL A 606 34.98 22.37 32.88
C VAL A 606 35.62 22.98 31.63
N GLY A 607 34.80 23.50 30.71
CA GLY A 607 35.23 24.09 29.43
C GLY A 607 35.08 23.18 28.20
N GLU A 608 34.86 21.87 28.37
CA GLU A 608 34.55 20.94 27.27
C GLU A 608 33.03 20.74 27.09
N PRO A 609 32.54 20.41 25.88
CA PRO A 609 31.14 20.08 25.68
C PRO A 609 30.75 18.83 26.48
N ARG A 610 29.64 18.90 27.23
CA ARG A 610 29.13 17.81 28.08
C ARG A 610 28.83 16.54 27.29
N PHE A 611 28.17 16.70 26.15
CA PHE A 611 27.73 15.62 25.28
C PHE A 611 27.90 15.99 23.81
N ASN A 612 27.92 14.99 22.94
CA ASN A 612 27.82 15.21 21.51
C ASN A 612 26.33 15.38 21.13
N SER A 613 25.95 16.58 20.69
CA SER A 613 24.56 16.91 20.33
C SER A 613 23.99 15.99 19.24
N LEU A 614 24.77 15.70 18.19
CA LEU A 614 24.32 14.86 17.08
C LEU A 614 24.03 13.43 17.56
N TYR A 615 24.88 12.92 18.44
CA TYR A 615 24.68 11.60 19.03
C TYR A 615 23.42 11.56 19.89
N ILE A 616 23.17 12.56 20.74
CA ILE A 616 21.92 12.61 21.53
C ILE A 616 20.71 12.65 20.59
N MET A 617 20.72 13.48 19.55
CA MET A 617 19.61 13.57 18.59
C MET A 617 19.29 12.21 17.95
N ALA A 618 20.31 11.48 17.51
CA ALA A 618 20.16 10.18 16.87
C ALA A 618 19.83 9.04 17.86
N SER A 619 20.49 8.98 19.01
CA SER A 619 20.31 7.92 20.02
C SER A 619 18.98 8.02 20.77
N SER A 620 18.52 9.25 21.06
CA SER A 620 17.20 9.50 21.66
C SER A 620 16.04 9.16 20.72
N GLY A 621 16.30 9.12 19.41
CA GLY A 621 15.27 9.00 18.38
C GLY A 621 14.47 10.29 18.16
N ALA A 622 14.95 11.44 18.66
CA ALA A 622 14.32 12.73 18.46
C ALA A 622 14.31 13.11 16.97
N ARG A 623 15.49 13.13 16.35
CA ARG A 623 15.67 13.39 14.91
C ARG A 623 17.06 12.90 14.49
N GLY A 624 17.16 12.29 13.32
CA GLY A 624 18.40 11.67 12.88
C GLY A 624 18.31 10.15 12.86
N SER A 625 18.66 9.53 11.75
CA SER A 625 18.84 8.08 11.64
C SER A 625 20.32 7.73 11.51
N ARG A 626 20.67 6.45 11.74
CA ARG A 626 22.02 5.97 11.49
C ARG A 626 22.48 6.25 10.06
N THR A 627 21.59 6.09 9.09
CA THR A 627 21.84 6.39 7.68
C THR A 627 22.11 7.87 7.42
N GLN A 628 21.43 8.78 8.14
CA GLN A 628 21.66 10.22 7.99
C GLN A 628 23.00 10.63 8.58
N VAL A 629 23.35 10.13 9.77
CA VAL A 629 24.67 10.37 10.38
C VAL A 629 25.79 9.80 9.50
N ARG A 630 25.58 8.62 8.91
CA ARG A 630 26.50 8.03 7.93
C ARG A 630 26.78 8.99 6.77
N GLN A 631 25.76 9.62 6.19
CA GLN A 631 25.95 10.57 5.09
C GLN A 631 26.67 11.86 5.50
N LEU A 632 26.46 12.31 6.74
CA LEU A 632 27.08 13.52 7.25
C LEU A 632 28.58 13.32 7.48
N VAL A 633 28.99 12.16 8.01
CA VAL A 633 30.31 12.00 8.64
C VAL A 633 31.12 10.81 8.12
N ALA A 634 30.48 9.74 7.64
CA ALA A 634 31.17 8.56 7.12
C ALA A 634 31.35 8.67 5.60
N MET A 635 30.33 8.27 4.85
CA MET A 635 30.27 8.33 3.40
C MET A 635 28.82 8.37 2.94
N ARG A 636 28.55 8.92 1.76
CA ARG A 636 27.18 8.91 1.21
C ARG A 636 26.76 7.55 0.65
N GLY A 637 27.66 6.84 -0.02
CA GLY A 637 27.44 5.48 -0.51
C GLY A 637 26.92 5.39 -1.94
N LEU A 638 26.28 4.25 -2.25
CA LEU A 638 25.81 3.89 -3.60
C LEU A 638 24.52 4.61 -3.98
N MET A 639 24.41 5.03 -5.25
CA MET A 639 23.26 5.76 -5.79
C MET A 639 22.52 4.98 -6.88
N ALA A 640 21.20 5.14 -6.97
CA ALA A 640 20.39 4.51 -8.02
C ALA A 640 20.45 5.25 -9.36
N LYS A 641 20.54 4.51 -10.49
CA LYS A 641 20.45 5.07 -11.84
C LYS A 641 18.99 5.37 -12.24
N PRO A 642 18.75 6.44 -13.04
CA PRO A 642 17.46 6.70 -13.66
C PRO A 642 17.40 6.08 -15.07
N GLN A 643 16.99 4.82 -15.21
CA GLN A 643 16.72 4.21 -16.52
C GLN A 643 15.23 4.01 -16.81
N LYS A 644 14.85 4.10 -18.09
CA LYS A 644 13.48 3.94 -18.62
C LYS A 644 13.17 2.47 -18.96
N ARG A 645 12.18 1.92 -18.24
CA ARG A 645 11.12 0.92 -18.53
C ARG A 645 11.07 0.05 -19.83
N VAL A 646 12.11 -0.15 -20.64
CA VAL A 646 11.97 -0.94 -21.90
C VAL A 646 12.10 -2.46 -21.68
N THR A 647 12.90 -2.94 -20.72
CA THR A 647 13.17 -4.38 -20.52
C THR A 647 12.64 -4.95 -19.20
N GLY A 648 12.04 -4.14 -18.33
CA GLY A 648 11.44 -4.62 -17.07
C GLY A 648 12.42 -4.79 -15.92
N GLU A 649 13.69 -4.41 -16.09
CA GLU A 649 14.69 -4.30 -15.03
C GLU A 649 14.49 -2.98 -14.27
N ILE A 650 14.26 -3.06 -12.97
CA ILE A 650 14.07 -1.90 -12.10
C ILE A 650 15.39 -1.65 -11.36
N GLY A 651 15.96 -0.46 -11.56
CA GLY A 651 16.87 0.16 -10.59
C GLY A 651 18.28 -0.40 -10.52
N GLU A 652 19.02 -0.38 -11.64
CA GLU A 652 20.47 -0.53 -11.57
C GLU A 652 21.09 0.53 -10.64
N VAL A 653 21.96 0.09 -9.75
CA VAL A 653 22.79 0.94 -8.90
C VAL A 653 24.04 1.37 -9.69
N VAL A 654 24.50 2.59 -9.47
CA VAL A 654 25.79 3.05 -9.99
C VAL A 654 26.90 2.32 -9.24
N GLU A 655 27.78 1.62 -9.97
CA GLU A 655 28.90 0.86 -9.40
C GLU A 655 29.88 1.74 -8.62
N THR A 656 30.02 3.00 -9.03
CA THR A 656 30.89 3.99 -8.39
C THR A 656 30.17 4.63 -7.20
N PRO A 657 30.59 4.36 -5.95
CA PRO A 657 30.00 4.99 -4.78
C PRO A 657 30.46 6.44 -4.63
N ILE A 658 29.70 7.21 -3.87
CA ILE A 658 30.15 8.52 -3.35
C ILE A 658 30.87 8.25 -2.03
N VAL A 659 32.19 8.40 -2.07
CA VAL A 659 33.09 8.13 -0.93
C VAL A 659 33.10 9.32 0.04
N SER A 660 32.96 10.52 -0.51
CA SER A 660 32.89 11.75 0.27
C SER A 660 31.62 11.82 1.13
N ASN A 661 31.67 12.60 2.21
CA ASN A 661 30.52 12.93 3.06
C ASN A 661 30.20 14.44 3.00
N PHE A 662 29.13 14.86 3.68
CA PHE A 662 28.73 16.28 3.66
C PHE A 662 29.71 17.20 4.40
N ARG A 663 30.45 16.69 5.39
CA ARG A 663 31.48 17.48 6.10
C ARG A 663 32.68 17.78 5.21
N GLU A 664 33.12 16.80 4.42
CA GLU A 664 34.25 16.91 3.49
C GLU A 664 33.89 17.71 2.22
N GLY A 665 32.61 17.69 1.84
CA GLY A 665 32.17 18.21 0.55
C GLY A 665 32.27 17.14 -0.54
N MET A 666 31.51 17.30 -1.62
CA MET A 666 31.47 16.36 -2.74
C MET A 666 32.14 16.95 -3.97
N THR A 667 32.81 16.10 -4.74
CA THR A 667 33.32 16.51 -6.06
C THR A 667 32.18 16.71 -7.05
N VAL A 668 32.42 17.45 -8.14
CA VAL A 668 31.39 17.69 -9.18
C VAL A 668 30.79 16.39 -9.74
N PRO A 669 31.58 15.34 -10.07
CA PRO A 669 31.00 14.06 -10.53
C PRO A 669 30.16 13.36 -9.47
N GLU A 670 30.61 13.31 -8.22
CA GLU A 670 29.85 12.71 -7.11
C GLU A 670 28.54 13.45 -6.86
N TYR A 671 28.57 14.78 -6.86
CA TYR A 671 27.37 15.60 -6.73
C TYR A 671 26.41 15.35 -7.89
N PHE A 672 26.91 15.31 -9.13
CA PHE A 672 26.10 15.03 -10.31
C PHE A 672 25.42 13.65 -10.23
N ILE A 673 26.13 12.60 -9.81
CA ILE A 673 25.55 11.27 -9.56
C ILE A 673 24.44 11.34 -8.51
N SER A 674 24.66 12.07 -7.41
CA SER A 674 23.67 12.28 -6.35
C SER A 674 22.39 12.98 -6.85
N THR A 675 22.50 13.92 -7.80
CA THR A 675 21.32 14.65 -8.32
C THR A 675 20.30 13.75 -9.01
N HIS A 676 20.73 12.66 -9.63
CA HIS A 676 19.85 11.71 -10.31
C HIS A 676 18.91 11.00 -9.32
N GLY A 677 19.47 10.54 -8.20
CA GLY A 677 18.72 9.93 -7.11
C GLY A 677 17.69 10.90 -6.53
N GLY A 678 18.14 12.12 -6.18
CA GLY A 678 17.27 13.15 -5.62
C GLY A 678 16.13 13.59 -6.56
N ARG A 679 16.43 13.82 -7.85
CA ARG A 679 15.41 14.21 -8.85
C ARG A 679 14.40 13.10 -9.10
N LYS A 680 14.84 11.84 -9.14
CA LYS A 680 13.94 10.69 -9.26
C LYS A 680 13.04 10.58 -8.03
N GLY A 681 13.59 10.70 -6.82
CA GLY A 681 12.81 10.71 -5.57
C GLY A 681 11.73 11.79 -5.57
N LEU A 682 12.07 13.02 -5.94
CA LEU A 682 11.11 14.13 -6.10
C LEU A 682 10.02 13.84 -7.13
N SER A 683 10.41 13.36 -8.31
CA SER A 683 9.47 13.11 -9.41
C SER A 683 8.52 11.96 -9.08
N ASP A 684 9.03 10.87 -8.49
CA ASP A 684 8.23 9.73 -8.06
C ASP A 684 7.26 10.14 -6.95
N THR A 685 7.70 10.97 -6.00
CA THR A 685 6.83 11.50 -4.94
C THR A 685 5.66 12.29 -5.55
N ALA A 686 5.93 13.19 -6.50
CA ALA A 686 4.89 14.00 -7.14
C ALA A 686 3.89 13.16 -7.97
N LEU A 687 4.36 12.14 -8.68
CA LEU A 687 3.53 11.32 -9.57
C LEU A 687 2.76 10.22 -8.81
N LYS A 688 3.43 9.50 -7.91
CA LYS A 688 2.85 8.33 -7.20
C LYS A 688 1.82 8.72 -6.15
N THR A 689 1.90 9.92 -5.57
CA THR A 689 0.90 10.44 -4.63
C THR A 689 -0.51 10.45 -5.23
N ALA A 690 -0.63 10.79 -6.52
CA ALA A 690 -1.92 10.79 -7.20
C ALA A 690 -2.51 9.37 -7.37
N GLU A 691 -1.65 8.36 -7.58
CA GLU A 691 -2.05 6.96 -7.69
C GLU A 691 -2.53 6.41 -6.35
N ALA A 692 -1.82 6.70 -5.26
CA ALA A 692 -2.20 6.30 -3.90
C ALA A 692 -3.55 6.92 -3.47
N GLY A 693 -3.75 8.22 -3.72
CA GLY A 693 -5.03 8.88 -3.45
C GLY A 693 -6.18 8.32 -4.30
N TYR A 694 -5.90 7.90 -5.54
CA TYR A 694 -6.91 7.25 -6.39
C TYR A 694 -7.29 5.85 -5.90
N LEU A 695 -6.31 5.05 -5.46
CA LEU A 695 -6.57 3.76 -4.82
C LEU A 695 -7.40 3.93 -3.54
N SER A 696 -7.01 4.87 -2.67
CA SER A 696 -7.74 5.18 -1.43
C SER A 696 -9.22 5.47 -1.71
N ARG A 697 -9.51 6.28 -2.74
CA ARG A 697 -10.90 6.54 -3.13
C ARG A 697 -11.62 5.28 -3.61
N LYS A 698 -10.98 4.44 -4.43
CA LYS A 698 -11.58 3.17 -4.88
C LYS A 698 -11.91 2.26 -3.70
N LEU A 699 -11.03 2.18 -2.70
CA LEU A 699 -11.26 1.39 -1.50
C LEU A 699 -12.45 1.93 -0.71
N VAL A 700 -12.60 3.26 -0.58
CA VAL A 700 -13.78 3.87 0.06
C VAL A 700 -15.04 3.59 -0.74
N ASP A 701 -15.00 3.74 -2.07
CA ASP A 701 -16.16 3.48 -2.94
C ASP A 701 -16.68 2.03 -2.80
N VAL A 702 -15.80 1.06 -2.55
CA VAL A 702 -16.16 -0.36 -2.33
C VAL A 702 -16.53 -0.64 -0.87
N GLY A 703 -15.85 -0.01 0.08
CA GLY A 703 -15.99 -0.30 1.52
C GLY A 703 -17.08 0.50 2.25
N GLN A 704 -17.64 1.55 1.66
CA GLN A 704 -18.55 2.46 2.38
C GLN A 704 -19.81 1.78 2.98
N ASP A 705 -20.29 0.70 2.38
CA ASP A 705 -21.49 -0.01 2.84
C ASP A 705 -21.19 -1.03 3.97
N VAL A 706 -19.92 -1.28 4.28
CA VAL A 706 -19.49 -2.20 5.35
C VAL A 706 -19.54 -1.48 6.69
N VAL A 707 -20.67 -1.64 7.38
CA VAL A 707 -20.97 -1.07 8.70
C VAL A 707 -21.26 -2.20 9.69
N VAL A 708 -20.89 -2.01 10.95
CA VAL A 708 -21.28 -2.93 12.03
C VAL A 708 -22.78 -2.78 12.30
N ARG A 709 -23.58 -3.81 12.00
CA ARG A 709 -25.05 -3.76 12.10
C ARG A 709 -25.61 -4.55 13.28
N MET A 710 -24.85 -5.50 13.81
CA MET A 710 -25.27 -6.37 14.89
C MET A 710 -24.08 -6.81 15.74
N ASP A 711 -24.33 -7.37 16.92
CA ASP A 711 -23.27 -7.81 17.82
C ASP A 711 -22.60 -9.12 17.35
N ASP A 712 -23.41 -10.16 17.09
CA ASP A 712 -22.94 -11.49 16.73
C ASP A 712 -23.76 -12.10 15.58
N CYS A 713 -23.09 -12.61 14.54
CA CYS A 713 -23.72 -13.37 13.46
C CYS A 713 -23.79 -14.88 13.71
N GLN A 714 -23.29 -15.36 14.85
CA GLN A 714 -23.23 -16.78 15.27
C GLN A 714 -22.52 -17.72 14.28
N SER A 715 -21.73 -17.17 13.36
CA SER A 715 -20.90 -17.97 12.46
C SER A 715 -19.88 -18.80 13.24
N VAL A 716 -19.94 -20.12 13.06
CA VAL A 716 -18.95 -21.13 13.51
C VAL A 716 -17.70 -21.16 12.62
N ASN A 717 -17.70 -20.35 11.56
CA ASN A 717 -16.66 -20.31 10.56
C ASN A 717 -15.65 -19.19 10.86
N GLY A 718 -14.37 -19.45 10.56
CA GLY A 718 -13.31 -18.47 10.73
C GLY A 718 -12.02 -18.87 10.04
N ILE A 719 -10.99 -18.05 10.28
CA ILE A 719 -9.68 -18.17 9.67
C ILE A 719 -8.65 -18.64 10.69
N THR A 720 -7.70 -19.43 10.24
CA THR A 720 -6.55 -19.86 11.05
C THR A 720 -5.43 -18.87 10.84
N VAL A 721 -4.95 -18.25 11.93
CA VAL A 721 -3.87 -17.26 11.91
C VAL A 721 -2.65 -17.84 12.60
N SER A 722 -1.48 -17.71 11.96
CA SER A 722 -0.17 -18.10 12.48
C SER A 722 0.76 -16.89 12.52
N ALA A 723 1.91 -16.99 13.18
CA ALA A 723 2.97 -16.00 13.01
C ALA A 723 3.37 -15.85 11.54
N LEU A 724 3.66 -14.62 11.10
CA LEU A 724 4.11 -14.35 9.73
C LEU A 724 5.63 -14.52 9.67
N MET A 725 6.10 -15.51 8.92
CA MET A 725 7.52 -15.82 8.78
C MET A 725 7.98 -15.54 7.34
N GLU A 726 9.11 -14.85 7.19
CA GLU A 726 9.81 -14.69 5.92
C GLU A 726 11.17 -15.38 6.04
N GLY A 727 11.26 -16.61 5.51
CA GLY A 727 12.39 -17.50 5.76
C GLY A 727 12.49 -17.89 7.25
N GLN A 728 13.56 -17.47 7.92
CA GLN A 728 13.78 -17.71 9.35
C GLN A 728 13.37 -16.53 10.25
N ASN A 729 13.09 -15.37 9.65
CA ASN A 729 12.76 -14.18 10.43
C ASN A 729 11.26 -14.13 10.69
N VAL A 730 10.90 -13.99 11.96
CA VAL A 730 9.53 -13.66 12.36
C VAL A 730 9.32 -12.19 12.02
N VAL A 731 8.49 -11.92 11.01
CA VAL A 731 8.13 -10.57 10.59
C VAL A 731 7.07 -10.00 11.53
N GLU A 732 6.09 -10.84 11.89
CA GLU A 732 5.03 -10.50 12.84
C GLU A 732 4.74 -11.71 13.73
N SER A 733 4.71 -11.49 15.04
CA SER A 733 4.49 -12.55 16.03
C SER A 733 3.05 -13.06 15.99
N LEU A 734 2.79 -14.23 16.61
CA LEU A 734 1.41 -14.71 16.73
C LEU A 734 0.61 -13.77 17.63
N ALA A 735 1.20 -13.31 18.74
CA ALA A 735 0.55 -12.43 19.70
C ALA A 735 0.05 -11.14 19.04
N GLU A 736 0.88 -10.45 18.26
CA GLU A 736 0.50 -9.21 17.57
C GLU A 736 -0.69 -9.42 16.61
N ARG A 737 -0.78 -10.57 15.94
CA ARG A 737 -1.84 -10.85 14.97
C ARG A 737 -3.19 -11.21 15.59
N ILE A 738 -3.19 -11.78 16.80
CA ILE A 738 -4.42 -12.24 17.48
C ILE A 738 -5.00 -11.19 18.44
N VAL A 739 -4.22 -10.20 18.88
CA VAL A 739 -4.69 -9.14 19.79
C VAL A 739 -5.92 -8.43 19.21
N GLY A 740 -6.95 -8.25 20.03
CA GLY A 740 -8.19 -7.59 19.66
C GLY A 740 -9.08 -8.39 18.70
N ARG A 741 -8.78 -9.67 18.45
CA ARG A 741 -9.64 -10.60 17.71
C ARG A 741 -10.48 -11.45 18.67
N VAL A 742 -11.55 -12.05 18.14
CA VAL A 742 -12.42 -12.95 18.90
C VAL A 742 -12.13 -14.39 18.49
N VAL A 743 -11.95 -15.26 19.48
CA VAL A 743 -11.67 -16.69 19.26
C VAL A 743 -12.96 -17.47 18.96
N ILE A 744 -12.85 -18.53 18.14
CA ILE A 744 -14.00 -19.40 17.82
C ILE A 744 -14.10 -20.58 18.78
N ASN A 745 -12.97 -21.11 19.22
CA ASN A 745 -12.92 -22.30 20.06
C ASN A 745 -12.23 -21.93 21.38
N ASN A 746 -12.55 -22.67 22.45
CA ASN A 746 -11.79 -22.61 23.69
C ASN A 746 -10.32 -22.90 23.41
N ILE A 747 -9.42 -22.05 23.89
CA ILE A 747 -7.99 -22.27 23.80
C ILE A 747 -7.55 -22.85 25.14
N VAL A 748 -7.15 -24.11 25.14
CA VAL A 748 -6.74 -24.86 26.34
C VAL A 748 -5.24 -25.06 26.30
N ASN A 749 -4.54 -24.74 27.40
CA ASN A 749 -3.10 -24.94 27.48
C ASN A 749 -2.78 -26.43 27.33
N PRO A 750 -1.99 -26.86 26.33
CA PRO A 750 -1.70 -28.27 26.09
C PRO A 750 -0.88 -28.93 27.21
N VAL A 751 -0.25 -28.15 28.09
CA VAL A 751 0.59 -28.68 29.19
C VAL A 751 -0.17 -28.75 30.52
N THR A 752 -0.96 -27.73 30.84
CA THR A 752 -1.65 -27.63 32.15
C THR A 752 -3.13 -27.98 32.09
N ASP A 753 -3.70 -28.15 30.89
CA ASP A 753 -5.13 -28.37 30.63
C ASP A 753 -6.04 -27.22 31.11
N ASP A 754 -5.46 -26.06 31.44
CA ASP A 754 -6.20 -24.86 31.82
C ASP A 754 -6.78 -24.14 30.59
N VAL A 755 -8.04 -23.71 30.67
CA VAL A 755 -8.66 -22.86 29.65
C VAL A 755 -8.05 -21.46 29.73
N LEU A 756 -7.29 -21.08 28.70
CA LEU A 756 -6.66 -19.76 28.59
C LEU A 756 -7.68 -18.67 28.19
N ILE A 757 -8.53 -18.96 27.21
CA ILE A 757 -9.59 -18.07 26.70
C ILE A 757 -10.80 -18.92 26.29
N LYS A 758 -12.02 -18.45 26.60
CA LYS A 758 -13.26 -19.12 26.19
C LYS A 758 -13.71 -18.70 24.78
N GLU A 759 -14.47 -19.56 24.13
CA GLU A 759 -15.14 -19.26 22.87
C GLU A 759 -15.91 -17.93 22.93
N GLY A 760 -15.75 -17.11 21.89
CA GLY A 760 -16.46 -15.84 21.75
C GLY A 760 -15.89 -14.68 22.56
N GLU A 761 -14.80 -14.89 23.32
CA GLU A 761 -14.12 -13.83 24.06
C GLU A 761 -13.09 -13.07 23.20
N LEU A 762 -12.88 -11.80 23.55
CA LEU A 762 -11.91 -10.91 22.93
C LEU A 762 -10.51 -11.18 23.49
N VAL A 763 -9.53 -11.38 22.62
CA VAL A 763 -8.13 -11.60 23.03
C VAL A 763 -7.49 -10.28 23.49
N SER A 764 -7.10 -10.21 24.76
CA SER A 764 -6.31 -9.10 25.32
C SER A 764 -4.80 -9.26 25.04
N GLU A 765 -4.02 -8.21 25.26
CA GLU A 765 -2.54 -8.28 25.14
C GLU A 765 -1.93 -9.29 26.13
N ALA A 766 -2.51 -9.42 27.33
CA ALA A 766 -2.04 -10.38 28.32
C ALA A 766 -2.35 -11.82 27.89
N ASP A 767 -3.53 -12.05 27.33
CA ASP A 767 -3.92 -13.39 26.91
C ASP A 767 -3.21 -13.82 25.63
N ALA A 768 -2.93 -12.88 24.71
CA ALA A 768 -2.11 -13.14 23.53
C ALA A 768 -0.69 -13.62 23.91
N LYS A 769 -0.07 -13.02 24.93
CA LYS A 769 1.22 -13.48 25.46
C LYS A 769 1.13 -14.85 26.09
N LYS A 770 0.09 -15.13 26.90
CA LYS A 770 -0.12 -16.47 27.46
C LYS A 770 -0.26 -17.54 26.37
N ILE A 771 -0.96 -17.24 25.28
CA ILE A 771 -1.11 -18.14 24.13
C ILE A 771 0.25 -18.38 23.44
N GLU A 772 1.04 -17.33 23.25
CA GLU A 772 2.38 -17.47 22.65
C GLU A 772 3.35 -18.24 23.57
N ASP A 773 3.32 -17.97 24.87
CA ASP A 773 4.13 -18.64 25.90
C ASP A 773 3.74 -20.13 26.06
N ALA A 774 2.45 -20.45 25.90
CA ALA A 774 1.96 -21.82 25.84
C ALA A 774 2.40 -22.57 24.57
N GLY A 775 3.05 -21.89 23.62
CA GLY A 775 3.68 -22.49 22.45
C GLY A 775 2.74 -22.78 21.29
N PHE A 776 1.59 -22.10 21.21
CA PHE A 776 0.69 -22.20 20.06
C PHE A 776 1.35 -21.66 18.78
N VAL A 777 1.22 -22.40 17.67
CA VAL A 777 1.73 -21.95 16.36
C VAL A 777 0.64 -21.23 15.56
N SER A 778 -0.61 -21.65 15.70
CA SER A 778 -1.75 -21.03 15.05
C SER A 778 -3.00 -21.09 15.91
N VAL A 779 -3.90 -20.12 15.69
CA VAL A 779 -5.17 -19.97 16.41
C VAL A 779 -6.28 -19.68 15.42
N LYS A 780 -7.45 -20.27 15.66
CA LYS A 780 -8.65 -20.03 14.85
C LYS A 780 -9.44 -18.85 15.41
N ILE A 781 -9.56 -17.79 14.61
CA ILE A 781 -10.25 -16.55 14.99
C ILE A 781 -11.44 -16.27 14.07
N ARG A 782 -12.37 -15.46 14.55
CA ARG A 782 -13.44 -14.90 13.72
C ARG A 782 -12.87 -13.86 12.77
N SER A 783 -13.47 -13.77 11.59
CA SER A 783 -13.10 -12.80 10.56
C SER A 783 -14.33 -12.19 9.90
N VAL A 784 -14.15 -10.96 9.41
CA VAL A 784 -15.13 -10.25 8.58
C VAL A 784 -15.42 -11.00 7.28
N LEU A 785 -14.43 -11.73 6.73
CA LEU A 785 -14.61 -12.53 5.51
C LEU A 785 -15.63 -13.67 5.71
N THR A 786 -15.63 -14.28 6.89
CA THR A 786 -16.50 -15.42 7.25
C THR A 786 -17.79 -15.00 7.97
N CYS A 787 -18.11 -13.70 7.95
CA CYS A 787 -19.25 -13.13 8.66
C CYS A 787 -20.55 -13.44 7.91
N GLN A 788 -21.53 -14.02 8.60
CA GLN A 788 -22.84 -14.39 8.02
C GLN A 788 -23.90 -13.29 8.23
N ALA A 789 -23.50 -12.05 8.50
CA ALA A 789 -24.42 -10.94 8.61
C ALA A 789 -25.03 -10.62 7.22
N PRO A 790 -26.35 -10.37 7.11
CA PRO A 790 -27.01 -10.17 5.81
C PRO A 790 -26.56 -8.90 5.08
N ARG A 791 -26.20 -7.86 5.83
CA ARG A 791 -25.61 -6.61 5.32
C ARG A 791 -24.58 -6.07 6.31
N GLY A 792 -23.41 -5.68 5.81
CA GLY A 792 -22.31 -5.18 6.64
C GLY A 792 -21.60 -6.32 7.39
N CYS A 793 -21.27 -6.09 8.65
CA CYS A 793 -20.64 -7.10 9.51
C CYS A 793 -21.18 -7.07 10.94
N CYS A 794 -20.88 -8.12 11.72
CA CYS A 794 -21.13 -8.13 13.16
C CYS A 794 -19.91 -7.66 13.96
N ALA A 795 -20.14 -7.19 15.19
CA ALA A 795 -19.08 -6.70 16.06
C ALA A 795 -18.04 -7.79 16.34
N LYS A 796 -18.47 -8.99 16.74
CA LYS A 796 -17.55 -10.09 17.09
C LYS A 796 -16.67 -10.59 15.93
N CYS A 797 -17.15 -10.53 14.69
CA CYS A 797 -16.32 -10.86 13.52
C CYS A 797 -15.26 -9.80 13.21
N TYR A 798 -15.49 -8.55 13.60
CA TYR A 798 -14.50 -7.48 13.47
C TYR A 798 -13.50 -7.50 14.63
N GLY A 799 -14.01 -7.54 15.87
CA GLY A 799 -13.23 -7.50 17.10
C GLY A 799 -13.17 -6.11 17.72
N ARG A 800 -11.97 -5.75 18.19
CA ARG A 800 -11.67 -4.49 18.87
C ARG A 800 -11.57 -3.31 17.90
N ASP A 801 -12.15 -2.18 18.27
CA ASP A 801 -11.83 -0.90 17.65
C ASP A 801 -10.48 -0.41 18.18
N LEU A 802 -9.48 -0.41 17.30
CA LEU A 802 -8.10 -0.04 17.62
C LEU A 802 -7.96 1.42 18.08
N SER A 803 -8.91 2.30 17.74
CA SER A 803 -8.86 3.70 18.15
C SER A 803 -9.30 3.94 19.60
N THR A 804 -10.19 3.09 20.12
CA THR A 804 -10.75 3.22 21.48
C THR A 804 -10.27 2.14 22.44
N GLY A 805 -9.69 1.06 21.91
CA GLY A 805 -9.28 -0.09 22.68
C GLY A 805 -10.44 -0.94 23.21
N ASN A 806 -11.68 -0.70 22.77
CA ASN A 806 -12.86 -1.45 23.21
C ASN A 806 -13.45 -2.27 22.06
N MET A 807 -14.43 -3.13 22.37
CA MET A 807 -15.21 -3.82 21.35
C MET A 807 -15.88 -2.81 20.40
N VAL A 808 -15.87 -3.09 19.09
CA VAL A 808 -16.43 -2.16 18.10
C VAL A 808 -17.92 -1.94 18.35
N ARG A 809 -18.36 -0.68 18.27
CA ARG A 809 -19.77 -0.30 18.47
C ARG A 809 -20.62 -0.57 17.24
N ILE A 810 -21.90 -0.85 17.47
CA ILE A 810 -22.91 -0.91 16.41
C ILE A 810 -23.04 0.48 15.77
N GLY A 811 -23.09 0.53 14.45
CA GLY A 811 -23.10 1.76 13.66
C GLY A 811 -21.73 2.22 13.17
N SER A 812 -20.63 1.62 13.64
CA SER A 812 -19.28 1.97 13.18
C SER A 812 -19.06 1.62 11.70
N THR A 813 -18.60 2.60 10.92
CA THR A 813 -18.31 2.46 9.49
C THR A 813 -16.92 1.85 9.25
N VAL A 814 -16.77 0.57 9.60
CA VAL A 814 -15.48 -0.14 9.56
C VAL A 814 -14.87 -0.23 8.16
N GLY A 815 -15.68 -0.25 7.10
CA GLY A 815 -15.16 -0.29 5.74
C GLY A 815 -14.48 1.00 5.30
N ILE A 816 -15.00 2.17 5.71
CA ILE A 816 -14.34 3.46 5.47
C ILE A 816 -13.03 3.54 6.26
N ILE A 817 -13.06 3.11 7.53
CA ILE A 817 -11.88 3.08 8.39
C ILE A 817 -10.81 2.18 7.78
N ALA A 818 -11.16 0.97 7.34
CA ALA A 818 -10.23 0.05 6.70
C ALA A 818 -9.64 0.63 5.41
N ALA A 819 -10.47 1.28 4.57
CA ALA A 819 -10.00 1.93 3.35
C ALA A 819 -8.99 3.05 3.64
N GLN A 820 -9.24 3.88 4.67
CA GLN A 820 -8.31 4.92 5.12
C GLN A 820 -7.02 4.33 5.71
N SER A 821 -7.13 3.31 6.55
CA SER A 821 -6.00 2.62 7.19
C SER A 821 -5.06 1.94 6.20
N VAL A 822 -5.52 1.65 4.98
CA VAL A 822 -4.67 1.17 3.87
C VAL A 822 -4.19 2.33 2.98
N GLY A 823 -5.09 3.27 2.67
CA GLY A 823 -4.82 4.36 1.73
C GLY A 823 -3.85 5.42 2.24
N GLU A 824 -3.96 5.78 3.51
CA GLU A 824 -3.13 6.80 4.16
C GLU A 824 -1.66 6.36 4.23
N PRO A 825 -1.31 5.15 4.75
CA PRO A 825 0.07 4.69 4.74
C PRO A 825 0.60 4.51 3.32
N GLY A 826 -0.24 4.04 2.39
CA GLY A 826 0.13 3.93 0.98
C GLY A 826 0.57 5.25 0.36
N THR A 827 -0.10 6.35 0.73
CA THR A 827 0.27 7.71 0.30
C THR A 827 1.52 8.20 1.03
N GLN A 828 1.62 7.96 2.34
CA GLN A 828 2.79 8.34 3.14
C GLN A 828 4.07 7.63 2.68
N LEU A 829 4.01 6.34 2.33
CA LEU A 829 5.15 5.57 1.86
C LEU A 829 5.75 6.20 0.59
N THR A 830 4.91 6.77 -0.28
CA THR A 830 5.37 7.50 -1.48
C THR A 830 5.96 8.87 -1.17
N LEU A 831 5.55 9.51 -0.07
CA LEU A 831 6.10 10.80 0.39
C LEU A 831 7.44 10.62 1.13
N ARG A 832 7.55 9.61 2.02
CA ARG A 832 8.77 9.33 2.79
C ARG A 832 9.94 8.87 1.94
N THR A 833 9.68 8.37 0.74
CA THR A 833 10.73 8.07 -0.24
C THR A 833 11.48 9.29 -0.76
N PHE A 834 11.08 10.52 -0.43
CA PHE A 834 11.93 11.69 -0.63
C PHE A 834 13.26 11.61 0.14
N HIS A 835 13.26 11.07 1.36
CA HIS A 835 14.46 11.00 2.21
C HIS A 835 15.34 9.76 1.95
N ILE A 836 14.77 8.74 1.32
CA ILE A 836 15.44 7.45 1.03
C ILE A 836 15.77 7.35 -0.47
N GLY A 837 15.07 8.13 -1.30
CA GLY A 837 15.12 8.14 -2.76
C GLY A 837 16.51 8.52 -3.27
N GLY A 838 17.32 7.49 -3.51
CA GLY A 838 18.70 7.63 -3.93
C GLY A 838 19.57 6.48 -3.43
N ILE A 839 19.22 5.87 -2.29
CA ILE A 839 20.02 4.82 -1.66
C ILE A 839 19.45 3.45 -2.03
N ALA A 840 20.31 2.54 -2.48
CA ALA A 840 19.93 1.14 -2.70
C ALA A 840 19.64 0.46 -1.34
N GLY A 841 18.46 -0.13 -1.20
CA GLY A 841 18.08 -0.89 -0.01
C GLY A 841 18.82 -2.23 0.08
N ARG A 842 18.86 -2.81 1.28
CA ARG A 842 19.47 -4.11 1.57
C ARG A 842 18.83 -5.22 0.73
N ILE A 843 19.64 -5.91 -0.06
CA ILE A 843 19.26 -7.18 -0.69
C ILE A 843 19.48 -8.25 0.40
N MET A 844 18.42 -8.67 1.10
CA MET A 844 18.51 -9.82 1.99
C MET A 844 18.35 -11.09 1.17
N ASP A 845 19.46 -11.58 0.61
CA ASP A 845 19.56 -12.93 0.10
C ASP A 845 19.90 -13.84 1.30
N THR A 846 18.96 -14.64 1.81
CA THR A 846 19.29 -15.68 2.78
C THR A 846 19.91 -16.86 2.03
N SER A 847 21.23 -16.87 1.92
CA SER A 847 22.01 -17.98 1.35
C SER A 847 22.29 -19.08 2.38
N GLU A 848 22.02 -18.86 3.66
CA GLU A 848 22.36 -19.75 4.76
C GLU A 848 21.17 -20.02 5.68
N LEU A 849 21.07 -21.27 6.15
CA LEU A 849 20.13 -21.74 7.16
C LEU A 849 20.91 -22.08 8.44
N ARG A 850 20.68 -21.31 9.52
CA ARG A 850 21.33 -21.53 10.83
C ARG A 850 20.30 -21.89 11.89
N ALA A 851 20.72 -22.66 12.90
CA ALA A 851 19.89 -22.98 14.05
C ALA A 851 19.60 -21.71 14.88
N THR A 852 18.34 -21.37 15.10
CA THR A 852 17.95 -20.16 15.87
C THR A 852 18.03 -20.36 17.38
N SER A 853 17.91 -21.62 17.82
CA SER A 853 17.88 -22.04 19.23
C SER A 853 18.40 -23.47 19.34
N ASP A 854 18.63 -23.93 20.56
CA ASP A 854 19.02 -25.32 20.81
C ASP A 854 17.80 -26.23 20.60
N GLY A 855 17.96 -27.28 19.79
CA GLY A 855 16.84 -28.16 19.46
C GLY A 855 17.25 -29.37 18.65
N LYS A 856 16.27 -30.19 18.25
CA LYS A 856 16.47 -31.37 17.42
C LYS A 856 15.99 -31.08 16.00
N VAL A 857 16.85 -31.31 15.01
CA VAL A 857 16.50 -31.25 13.59
C VAL A 857 16.15 -32.66 13.11
N GLU A 858 15.06 -32.78 12.37
CA GLU A 858 14.62 -33.97 11.64
C GLU A 858 14.36 -33.55 10.18
N PHE A 859 14.46 -34.47 9.23
CA PHE A 859 14.20 -34.17 7.82
C PHE A 859 13.08 -35.06 7.27
N GLU A 860 12.18 -34.48 6.49
CA GLU A 860 11.10 -35.15 5.76
C GLU A 860 11.34 -35.04 4.25
N ASN A 861 11.10 -36.12 3.51
CA ASN A 861 11.26 -36.19 2.05
C ASN A 861 12.65 -35.78 1.55
N LEU A 862 13.68 -35.98 2.39
CA LEU A 862 15.05 -35.61 2.08
C LEU A 862 15.78 -36.75 1.38
N GLN A 863 16.18 -36.50 0.14
CA GLN A 863 17.16 -37.27 -0.60
C GLN A 863 18.42 -36.43 -0.80
N THR A 864 19.58 -37.00 -0.48
CA THR A 864 20.89 -36.33 -0.57
C THR A 864 21.89 -37.15 -1.35
N ILE A 865 22.85 -36.47 -1.98
CA ILE A 865 23.99 -37.09 -2.65
C ILE A 865 25.29 -36.46 -2.17
N LYS A 866 26.37 -37.24 -2.10
CA LYS A 866 27.69 -36.70 -1.74
C LYS A 866 28.42 -36.28 -3.01
N ASN A 867 28.93 -35.05 -3.03
CA ASN A 867 29.80 -34.56 -4.11
C ASN A 867 31.26 -35.01 -3.90
N LYS A 868 32.14 -34.77 -4.86
CA LYS A 868 33.59 -35.09 -4.81
C LYS A 868 34.31 -34.53 -3.58
N GLU A 869 33.83 -33.40 -3.06
CA GLU A 869 34.37 -32.72 -1.87
C GLU A 869 33.80 -33.25 -0.55
N GLY A 870 32.96 -34.29 -0.59
CA GLY A 870 32.35 -34.91 0.60
C GLY A 870 31.13 -34.18 1.17
N LEU A 871 30.73 -33.05 0.57
CA LEU A 871 29.55 -32.26 0.95
C LEU A 871 28.24 -32.98 0.55
N LEU A 872 27.23 -32.92 1.42
CA LEU A 872 25.91 -33.48 1.18
C LEU A 872 25.04 -32.45 0.43
N ILE A 873 24.60 -32.78 -0.77
CA ILE A 873 23.76 -31.93 -1.61
C ILE A 873 22.33 -32.50 -1.66
N VAL A 874 21.34 -31.64 -1.46
CA VAL A 874 19.91 -31.98 -1.52
C VAL A 874 19.47 -32.16 -2.98
N ILE A 875 18.94 -33.33 -3.33
CA ILE A 875 18.41 -33.64 -4.68
C ILE A 875 16.88 -33.73 -4.72
N SER A 876 16.22 -33.43 -3.60
CA SER A 876 14.76 -33.48 -3.45
C SER A 876 14.19 -32.07 -3.45
N LYS A 877 13.20 -31.79 -4.30
CA LYS A 877 12.58 -30.46 -4.42
C LYS A 877 11.59 -30.12 -3.30
N ASN A 878 11.02 -31.14 -2.65
CA ASN A 878 10.04 -31.00 -1.56
C ASN A 878 10.65 -31.38 -0.19
N ALA A 879 11.96 -31.32 -0.05
CA ALA A 879 12.64 -31.59 1.19
C ALA A 879 12.23 -30.59 2.27
N LYS A 880 11.87 -31.10 3.44
CA LYS A 880 11.48 -30.30 4.60
C LYS A 880 12.40 -30.61 5.76
N MET A 881 12.87 -29.57 6.43
CA MET A 881 13.56 -29.66 7.70
C MET A 881 12.58 -29.33 8.82
N ILE A 882 12.40 -30.26 9.74
CA ILE A 882 11.56 -30.16 10.93
C ILE A 882 12.45 -29.86 12.13
N PHE A 883 12.37 -28.66 12.69
CA PHE A 883 13.06 -28.26 13.90
C PHE A 883 12.12 -28.40 15.12
N ARG A 884 12.42 -29.36 15.99
CA ARG A 884 11.75 -29.59 17.28
C ARG A 884 12.50 -28.86 18.39
N HIS A 885 11.86 -27.83 18.94
CA HIS A 885 12.36 -27.15 20.13
C HIS A 885 11.82 -27.83 21.40
N PRO A 886 12.62 -28.00 22.47
CA PRO A 886 12.18 -28.72 23.68
C PRO A 886 10.94 -28.12 24.39
N LYS A 887 10.71 -26.82 24.21
CA LYS A 887 9.58 -26.08 24.83
C LYS A 887 8.38 -25.82 23.90
N LYS A 888 8.44 -26.20 22.62
CA LYS A 888 7.35 -25.93 21.66
C LYS A 888 6.65 -27.24 21.30
N VAL A 889 5.32 -27.22 21.33
CA VAL A 889 4.48 -28.42 21.14
C VAL A 889 4.44 -28.85 19.67
N ILE A 890 4.54 -27.91 18.73
CA ILE A 890 4.50 -28.17 17.29
C ILE A 890 5.88 -27.84 16.69
N PRO A 891 6.47 -28.74 15.88
CA PRO A 891 7.76 -28.48 15.25
C PRO A 891 7.68 -27.38 14.19
N GLN A 892 8.76 -26.61 14.04
CA GLN A 892 8.90 -25.65 12.95
C GLN A 892 9.36 -26.37 11.69
N THR A 893 8.71 -26.12 10.54
CA THR A 893 9.08 -26.74 9.27
C THR A 893 9.66 -25.71 8.31
N PHE A 894 10.85 -25.99 7.77
CA PHE A 894 11.54 -25.17 6.79
C PHE A 894 11.68 -25.96 5.48
N GLY A 895 11.44 -25.32 4.33
CA GLY A 895 11.75 -25.95 3.03
C GLY A 895 13.24 -25.89 2.75
N LEU A 896 13.82 -26.99 2.29
CA LEU A 896 15.18 -27.04 1.77
C LEU A 896 15.15 -27.01 0.25
N PRO A 897 15.79 -26.02 -0.41
CA PRO A 897 15.79 -25.93 -1.85
C PRO A 897 16.67 -27.04 -2.48
N TYR A 898 16.31 -27.44 -3.70
CA TYR A 898 17.12 -28.35 -4.51
C TYR A 898 18.50 -27.75 -4.77
N GLY A 899 19.55 -28.54 -4.55
CA GLY A 899 20.94 -28.11 -4.65
C GLY A 899 21.49 -27.43 -3.40
N ALA A 900 20.73 -27.38 -2.30
CA ALA A 900 21.28 -26.93 -1.02
C ALA A 900 22.36 -27.88 -0.51
N GLU A 901 23.46 -27.32 -0.04
CA GLU A 901 24.51 -28.02 0.68
C GLU A 901 24.11 -28.09 2.16
N ILE A 902 24.03 -29.29 2.72
CA ILE A 902 23.69 -29.49 4.14
C ILE A 902 24.85 -30.15 4.87
N GLN A 903 24.98 -29.86 6.16
CA GLN A 903 26.08 -30.38 6.98
C GLN A 903 25.83 -31.82 7.46
N PHE A 904 24.58 -32.24 7.57
CA PHE A 904 24.17 -33.56 8.05
C PHE A 904 22.78 -33.92 7.50
N ASN A 905 22.51 -35.21 7.32
CA ASN A 905 21.24 -35.76 6.82
C ASN A 905 20.45 -36.55 7.88
N ASP A 906 21.05 -36.85 9.02
CA ASP A 906 20.42 -37.58 10.13
C ASP A 906 19.79 -36.65 11.17
N SER A 907 18.87 -37.21 11.96
CA SER A 907 18.23 -36.49 13.06
C SER A 907 19.23 -36.13 14.16
N ARG A 908 19.57 -34.85 14.31
CA ARG A 908 20.65 -34.39 15.20
C ARG A 908 20.21 -33.23 16.09
N LYS A 909 20.78 -33.16 17.30
CA LYS A 909 20.69 -31.98 18.16
C LYS A 909 21.66 -30.90 17.66
N VAL A 910 21.15 -29.70 17.42
CA VAL A 910 21.91 -28.54 16.96
C VAL A 910 21.94 -27.46 18.05
N ARG A 911 23.03 -26.71 18.09
CA ARG A 911 23.17 -25.55 19.00
C ARG A 911 22.82 -24.26 18.28
N ARG A 912 22.36 -23.26 19.03
CA ARG A 912 22.09 -21.91 18.52
C ARG A 912 23.29 -21.37 17.72
N GLY A 913 23.05 -20.97 16.48
CA GLY A 913 24.02 -20.40 15.53
C GLY A 913 24.72 -21.42 14.62
N GLU A 914 24.56 -22.73 14.87
CA GLU A 914 25.16 -23.79 14.06
C GLU A 914 24.61 -23.76 12.62
N LEU A 915 25.49 -23.84 11.63
CA LEU A 915 25.13 -23.86 10.22
C LEU A 915 24.53 -25.22 9.85
N ILE A 916 23.32 -25.21 9.29
CA ILE A 916 22.61 -26.43 8.91
C ILE A 916 22.71 -26.65 7.39
N GLY A 917 22.52 -25.59 6.60
CA GLY A 917 22.70 -25.66 5.15
C GLY A 917 22.91 -24.31 4.48
N GLN A 918 23.41 -24.35 3.25
CA GLN A 918 23.78 -23.20 2.43
C GLN A 918 23.41 -23.44 0.96
N TRP A 919 23.02 -22.40 0.23
CA TRP A 919 22.73 -22.48 -1.20
C TRP A 919 22.92 -21.14 -1.90
N ASN A 920 23.00 -21.19 -3.24
CA ASN A 920 22.96 -20.00 -4.07
C ASN A 920 21.49 -19.66 -4.44
N PRO A 921 20.93 -18.53 -4.00
CA PRO A 921 19.54 -18.18 -4.31
C PRO A 921 19.32 -17.70 -5.76
N ARG A 922 20.39 -17.46 -6.53
CA ARG A 922 20.31 -16.86 -7.88
C ARG A 922 20.48 -17.86 -9.00
N GLU A 923 20.92 -19.07 -8.68
CA GLU A 923 21.17 -20.13 -9.63
C GLU A 923 20.63 -21.43 -9.07
N MET A 924 19.79 -22.12 -9.83
CA MET A 924 19.44 -23.50 -9.55
C MET A 924 20.45 -24.40 -10.24
N PRO A 925 21.33 -25.11 -9.51
CA PRO A 925 22.23 -26.07 -10.11
C PRO A 925 21.42 -27.27 -10.62
N LEU A 926 21.82 -27.85 -11.74
CA LEU A 926 21.38 -29.16 -12.20
C LEU A 926 22.47 -30.16 -11.82
N ILE A 927 22.13 -31.17 -11.02
CA ILE A 927 23.10 -32.07 -10.39
C ILE A 927 22.94 -33.48 -10.95
N ALA A 928 24.04 -34.11 -11.34
CA ALA A 928 24.05 -35.50 -11.77
C ALA A 928 23.72 -36.44 -10.59
N VAL A 929 22.70 -37.29 -10.73
CA VAL A 929 22.31 -38.26 -9.69
C VAL A 929 23.11 -39.56 -9.83
N HIS A 930 23.55 -39.88 -11.05
CA HIS A 930 24.36 -41.04 -11.36
C HIS A 930 25.72 -40.63 -11.94
N SER A 931 26.78 -41.35 -11.56
CA SER A 931 28.09 -41.24 -12.22
C SER A 931 27.99 -41.83 -13.61
N GLY A 932 28.55 -41.15 -14.61
CA GLY A 932 28.40 -41.57 -15.99
C GLY A 932 29.02 -40.62 -16.99
N THR A 933 28.73 -40.87 -18.27
CA THR A 933 29.20 -40.06 -19.39
C THR A 933 28.07 -39.14 -19.86
N ILE A 934 28.37 -37.85 -20.08
CA ILE A 934 27.41 -36.89 -20.60
C ILE A 934 27.17 -37.09 -22.09
N ARG A 935 25.90 -37.11 -22.48
CA ARG A 935 25.45 -37.06 -23.85
C ARG A 935 24.56 -35.83 -24.07
N TRP A 936 24.93 -35.03 -25.05
CA TRP A 936 24.11 -33.92 -25.52
C TRP A 936 23.03 -34.41 -26.48
N LYS A 937 21.79 -33.93 -26.29
CA LYS A 937 20.66 -34.19 -27.18
C LYS A 937 20.02 -32.87 -27.59
N ASP A 938 19.88 -32.63 -28.89
CA ASP A 938 19.37 -31.37 -29.49
C ASP A 938 20.11 -30.09 -29.03
N ILE A 939 21.37 -30.21 -28.60
CA ILE A 939 22.26 -29.10 -28.26
C ILE A 939 23.14 -28.83 -29.48
N ILE A 940 22.81 -27.78 -30.24
CA ILE A 940 23.39 -27.45 -31.54
C ILE A 940 23.82 -25.97 -31.52
N SER A 941 25.09 -25.74 -31.81
CA SER A 941 25.70 -24.41 -31.86
C SER A 941 24.99 -23.51 -32.87
N GLY A 942 24.63 -22.29 -32.44
CA GLY A 942 23.92 -21.28 -33.22
C GLY A 942 22.40 -21.44 -33.31
N ILE A 943 21.84 -22.61 -32.94
CA ILE A 943 20.40 -22.89 -33.03
C ILE A 943 19.77 -23.04 -31.64
N THR A 944 20.33 -23.90 -30.78
CA THR A 944 19.82 -24.12 -29.41
C THR A 944 20.78 -23.64 -28.33
N ILE A 945 22.08 -23.52 -28.65
CA ILE A 945 23.06 -22.87 -27.79
C ILE A 945 23.81 -21.78 -28.54
N ARG A 946 24.20 -20.74 -27.81
CA ARG A 946 25.19 -19.76 -28.23
C ARG A 946 26.50 -20.14 -27.57
N GLU A 947 27.44 -20.59 -28.40
CA GLU A 947 28.83 -20.77 -28.02
C GLU A 947 29.58 -19.50 -28.37
N GLY A 948 30.09 -18.82 -27.36
CA GLY A 948 30.86 -17.61 -27.55
C GLY A 948 32.08 -17.65 -26.65
N ARG A 949 33.23 -17.28 -27.20
CA ARG A 949 34.28 -16.75 -26.33
C ARG A 949 33.75 -15.43 -25.79
N SER A 950 33.70 -15.30 -24.47
CA SER A 950 33.45 -14.00 -23.87
C SER A 950 34.48 -13.02 -24.43
N LYS A 951 34.01 -11.91 -25.02
CA LYS A 951 34.87 -10.89 -25.65
C LYS A 951 35.91 -10.31 -24.69
N GLU A 952 35.71 -10.51 -23.39
CA GLU A 952 36.49 -9.90 -22.32
C GLU A 952 37.33 -10.93 -21.53
N THR A 953 36.94 -12.21 -21.48
CA THR A 953 37.63 -13.25 -20.66
C THR A 953 38.26 -14.40 -21.45
N GLY A 954 37.93 -14.53 -22.75
CA GLY A 954 38.50 -15.56 -23.62
C GLY A 954 38.01 -17.00 -23.36
N LEU A 955 37.27 -17.24 -22.26
CA LEU A 955 36.67 -18.55 -21.95
C LEU A 955 35.44 -18.84 -22.81
N LEU A 956 35.23 -20.13 -23.06
CA LEU A 956 34.08 -20.67 -23.79
C LEU A 956 32.84 -20.67 -22.89
N GLU A 957 31.96 -19.70 -23.08
CA GLU A 957 30.63 -19.70 -22.47
C GLU A 957 29.63 -20.42 -23.40
N ARG A 958 28.86 -21.33 -22.82
CA ARG A 958 27.79 -22.07 -23.51
C ARG A 958 26.45 -21.75 -22.85
N ILE A 959 25.67 -20.91 -23.51
CA ILE A 959 24.38 -20.45 -23.01
C ILE A 959 23.28 -20.96 -23.93
N VAL A 960 22.23 -21.56 -23.38
CA VAL A 960 21.08 -22.00 -24.15
C VAL A 960 20.29 -20.79 -24.63
N ILE A 961 20.08 -20.66 -25.93
CA ILE A 961 19.31 -19.54 -26.52
C ILE A 961 17.85 -19.94 -26.74
N PRO A 962 16.92 -18.99 -26.90
CA PRO A 962 15.54 -19.32 -27.25
C PRO A 962 15.45 -20.14 -28.55
N TYR A 963 14.88 -21.35 -28.47
CA TYR A 963 14.74 -22.28 -29.59
C TYR A 963 13.27 -22.63 -29.88
N GLN A 964 12.99 -23.14 -31.09
CA GLN A 964 11.65 -23.63 -31.46
C GLN A 964 11.38 -24.98 -30.76
N ARG A 965 10.66 -24.94 -29.64
CA ARG A 965 10.33 -26.11 -28.79
C ARG A 965 9.53 -27.22 -29.51
N SER A 966 8.89 -26.93 -30.65
CA SER A 966 8.21 -27.94 -31.48
C SER A 966 9.20 -28.85 -32.23
N LYS A 967 10.43 -28.39 -32.47
CA LYS A 967 11.43 -29.08 -33.29
C LYS A 967 12.68 -29.52 -32.52
N TYR A 968 13.09 -28.78 -31.49
CA TYR A 968 14.31 -29.06 -30.73
C TYR A 968 14.04 -29.14 -29.22
N ARG A 969 14.64 -30.11 -28.54
CA ARG A 969 14.55 -30.32 -27.08
C ARG A 969 15.95 -30.47 -26.47
N PRO A 970 16.70 -29.37 -26.30
CA PRO A 970 18.04 -29.44 -25.71
C PRO A 970 17.95 -30.06 -24.31
N GLN A 971 18.63 -31.19 -24.16
CA GLN A 971 18.67 -32.00 -22.95
C GLN A 971 20.11 -32.49 -22.72
N LEU A 972 20.55 -32.48 -21.47
CA LEU A 972 21.74 -33.21 -21.03
C LEU A 972 21.31 -34.57 -20.52
N GLU A 973 21.97 -35.62 -20.98
CA GLU A 973 21.70 -36.97 -20.53
C GLU A 973 22.96 -37.53 -19.88
N VAL A 974 22.88 -37.97 -18.62
CA VAL A 974 23.99 -38.67 -17.96
C VAL A 974 23.73 -40.16 -18.06
N ILE A 975 24.61 -40.87 -18.77
CA ILE A 975 24.50 -42.31 -18.99
C ILE A 975 25.42 -43.01 -18.00
N GLY A 976 24.84 -43.67 -17.01
CA GLY A 976 25.60 -44.46 -16.03
C GLY A 976 25.95 -45.85 -16.55
N ASP A 977 26.99 -46.46 -15.95
CA ASP A 977 27.54 -47.76 -16.36
C ASP A 977 26.51 -48.92 -16.21
N ASN A 978 25.46 -48.73 -15.41
CA ASN A 978 24.38 -49.70 -15.17
C ASN A 978 23.15 -49.54 -16.10
N GLY A 979 23.25 -48.75 -17.18
CA GLY A 979 22.15 -48.50 -18.12
C GLY A 979 21.05 -47.55 -17.60
N LYS A 980 21.17 -47.04 -16.37
CA LYS A 980 20.33 -45.96 -15.83
C LYS A 980 20.75 -44.61 -16.43
N LYS A 981 19.77 -43.75 -16.69
CA LYS A 981 19.95 -42.51 -17.44
C LYS A 981 19.23 -41.35 -16.76
N ASP A 982 19.99 -40.32 -16.39
CA ASP A 982 19.44 -39.06 -15.91
C ASP A 982 19.21 -38.13 -17.10
N VAL A 983 18.04 -37.47 -17.17
CA VAL A 983 17.70 -36.56 -18.27
C VAL A 983 17.37 -35.18 -17.71
N PHE A 984 18.17 -34.19 -18.08
CA PHE A 984 18.05 -32.80 -17.66
C PHE A 984 17.61 -31.92 -18.83
N PRO A 985 16.35 -31.46 -18.88
CA PRO A 985 15.92 -30.48 -19.86
C PRO A 985 16.59 -29.13 -19.60
N LEU A 986 17.09 -28.52 -20.68
CA LEU A 986 17.77 -27.23 -20.60
C LEU A 986 16.83 -26.11 -21.08
N PRO A 987 16.29 -25.27 -20.18
CA PRO A 987 15.56 -24.08 -20.58
C PRO A 987 16.50 -23.02 -21.21
N PRO A 988 15.95 -22.04 -21.94
CA PRO A 988 16.70 -20.86 -22.34
C PRO A 988 17.41 -20.20 -21.15
N ASP A 989 18.54 -19.56 -21.42
CA ASP A 989 19.43 -18.89 -20.46
C ASP A 989 20.15 -19.83 -19.48
N THR A 990 20.02 -21.15 -19.62
CA THR A 990 20.81 -22.11 -18.84
C THR A 990 22.27 -22.08 -19.29
N HIS A 991 23.17 -21.98 -18.31
CA HIS A 991 24.61 -22.07 -18.51
C HIS A 991 25.05 -23.54 -18.41
N ILE A 992 25.59 -24.08 -19.48
CA ILE A 992 26.08 -25.47 -19.52
C ILE A 992 27.53 -25.49 -19.04
N SER A 993 27.81 -26.21 -17.97
CA SER A 993 29.14 -26.26 -17.35
C SER A 993 30.02 -27.40 -17.89
N VAL A 994 29.45 -28.33 -18.63
CA VAL A 994 30.09 -29.58 -19.06
C VAL A 994 30.08 -29.74 -20.59
N SER A 995 31.03 -30.49 -21.15
CA SER A 995 31.11 -30.82 -22.57
C SER A 995 30.47 -32.16 -22.89
N ASN A 996 30.14 -32.35 -24.17
CA ASN A 996 29.66 -33.65 -24.64
C ASN A 996 30.76 -34.71 -24.46
N LYS A 997 30.41 -35.88 -23.91
CA LYS A 997 31.30 -36.98 -23.53
C LYS A 997 32.17 -36.76 -22.28
N ASP A 998 31.98 -35.68 -21.54
CA ASP A 998 32.66 -35.52 -20.25
C ASP A 998 32.18 -36.59 -19.25
N LYS A 999 33.10 -37.08 -18.43
CA LYS A 999 32.79 -37.99 -17.32
C LYS A 999 32.42 -37.18 -16.09
N VAL A 1000 31.24 -37.45 -15.53
CA VAL A 1000 30.76 -36.84 -14.30
C VAL A 1000 30.55 -37.88 -13.22
N VAL A 1001 30.75 -37.47 -11.99
CA VAL A 1001 30.46 -38.27 -10.80
C VAL A 1001 29.12 -37.81 -10.25
N ALA A 1002 28.39 -38.72 -9.62
CA ALA A 1002 27.24 -38.41 -8.79
C ALA A 1002 27.54 -37.21 -7.85
N GLY A 1003 26.70 -36.17 -7.92
CA GLY A 1003 26.88 -34.92 -7.17
C GLY A 1003 27.51 -33.76 -7.95
N ASP A 1004 28.09 -33.99 -9.14
CA ASP A 1004 28.64 -32.92 -9.99
C ASP A 1004 27.51 -32.03 -10.56
N ILE A 1005 27.78 -30.71 -10.65
CA ILE A 1005 26.89 -29.75 -11.29
C ILE A 1005 27.11 -29.78 -12.82
N VAL A 1006 26.08 -30.18 -13.57
CA VAL A 1006 26.15 -30.31 -15.03
C VAL A 1006 25.71 -29.04 -15.77
N ALA A 1007 24.79 -28.27 -15.18
CA ALA A 1007 24.37 -26.98 -15.71
C ALA A 1007 23.83 -26.08 -14.59
N LYS A 1008 23.66 -24.80 -14.87
CA LYS A 1008 23.12 -23.82 -13.92
C LYS A 1008 22.01 -23.01 -14.58
N ILE A 1009 20.83 -23.03 -13.97
CA ILE A 1009 19.68 -22.25 -14.43
C ILE A 1009 19.66 -20.94 -13.62
N PRO A 1010 19.81 -19.76 -14.25
CA PRO A 1010 19.64 -18.51 -13.54
C PRO A 1010 18.18 -18.37 -13.10
N GLN A 1011 17.96 -18.09 -11.82
CA GLN A 1011 16.63 -17.79 -11.29
C GLN A 1011 16.36 -16.29 -11.35
N GLU A 1012 15.23 -15.90 -11.95
CA GLU A 1012 14.73 -14.52 -11.84
C GLU A 1012 14.33 -14.28 -10.38
N ILE A 1013 15.13 -13.51 -9.65
CA ILE A 1013 14.78 -13.08 -8.29
C ILE A 1013 13.43 -12.37 -8.34
N THR A 1014 12.55 -12.69 -7.39
CA THR A 1014 11.38 -11.88 -7.07
C THR A 1014 11.86 -10.46 -6.82
N LYS A 1015 11.68 -9.60 -7.84
CA LYS A 1015 12.29 -8.26 -7.96
C LYS A 1015 12.39 -7.53 -6.63
N ILE A 1016 13.45 -6.72 -6.49
CA ILE A 1016 13.61 -5.70 -5.45
C ILE A 1016 12.24 -5.10 -5.15
N LYS A 1017 11.69 -5.43 -3.99
CA LYS A 1017 10.51 -4.76 -3.44
C LYS A 1017 10.99 -3.37 -3.01
N ASP A 1018 11.22 -2.50 -3.98
CA ASP A 1018 11.29 -1.08 -3.71
C ASP A 1018 9.97 -0.73 -3.02
N ILE A 1019 10.05 -0.07 -1.87
CA ILE A 1019 8.88 0.40 -1.11
C ILE A 1019 7.93 1.16 -2.04
N THR A 1020 8.47 1.83 -3.07
CA THR A 1020 7.71 2.56 -4.10
C THR A 1020 7.16 1.72 -5.25
N GLY A 1021 7.63 0.48 -5.44
CA GLY A 1021 7.14 -0.49 -6.41
C GLY A 1021 6.03 -1.39 -5.87
N GLY A 1022 5.80 -1.38 -4.55
CA GLY A 1022 4.76 -2.15 -3.88
C GLY A 1022 3.33 -1.67 -4.18
N LEU A 1023 3.10 -0.36 -4.34
CA LEU A 1023 1.74 0.18 -4.52
C LEU A 1023 1.04 -0.31 -5.81
N PRO A 1024 1.71 -0.37 -6.99
CA PRO A 1024 1.13 -1.01 -8.16
C PRO A 1024 0.73 -2.46 -7.90
N ARG A 1025 1.55 -3.23 -7.17
CA ARG A 1025 1.23 -4.62 -6.81
C ARG A 1025 0.03 -4.70 -5.88
N VAL A 1026 -0.05 -3.85 -4.87
CA VAL A 1026 -1.21 -3.72 -3.98
C VAL A 1026 -2.47 -3.40 -4.79
N THR A 1027 -2.36 -2.49 -5.76
CA THR A 1027 -3.47 -2.13 -6.66
C THR A 1027 -3.89 -3.32 -7.52
N GLU A 1028 -2.94 -4.10 -8.06
CA GLU A 1028 -3.24 -5.33 -8.82
C GLU A 1028 -3.98 -6.36 -7.98
N LEU A 1029 -3.60 -6.53 -6.71
CA LEU A 1029 -4.25 -7.44 -5.77
C LEU A 1029 -5.69 -7.00 -5.46
N PHE A 1030 -5.91 -5.72 -5.15
CA PHE A 1030 -7.27 -5.19 -4.90
C PHE A 1030 -8.16 -5.21 -6.14
N GLU A 1031 -7.58 -5.05 -7.33
CA GLU A 1031 -8.33 -5.20 -8.59
C GLU A 1031 -8.48 -6.67 -9.03
N ALA A 1032 -7.94 -7.63 -8.25
CA ALA A 1032 -7.89 -9.05 -8.57
C ALA A 1032 -7.45 -9.29 -10.03
N ARG A 1033 -6.43 -8.56 -10.50
CA ARG A 1033 -5.94 -8.69 -11.87
C ARG A 1033 -5.19 -9.99 -12.02
N ARG A 1034 -5.49 -10.73 -13.09
CA ARG A 1034 -4.71 -11.90 -13.48
C ARG A 1034 -3.26 -11.50 -13.78
N PRO A 1035 -2.26 -12.12 -13.14
CA PRO A 1035 -0.87 -11.83 -13.44
C PRO A 1035 -0.55 -12.11 -14.90
N LYS A 1036 0.29 -11.28 -15.54
CA LYS A 1036 0.71 -11.50 -16.94
C LYS A 1036 1.46 -12.84 -17.12
N LYS A 1037 2.29 -13.19 -16.14
CA LYS A 1037 2.93 -14.51 -15.98
C LYS A 1037 2.26 -15.26 -14.82
N ALA A 1038 0.99 -15.67 -14.99
CA ALA A 1038 0.27 -16.45 -13.98
C ALA A 1038 0.83 -17.87 -13.88
N ALA A 1039 1.01 -18.40 -12.68
CA ALA A 1039 1.33 -19.82 -12.49
C ALA A 1039 0.08 -20.68 -12.75
N VAL A 1040 0.26 -21.86 -13.35
CA VAL A 1040 -0.78 -22.88 -13.42
C VAL A 1040 -0.76 -23.64 -12.10
N ILE A 1041 -1.92 -23.72 -11.43
CA ILE A 1041 -2.09 -24.49 -10.19
C ILE A 1041 -2.93 -25.74 -10.44
N THR A 1042 -2.77 -26.76 -9.61
CA THR A 1042 -3.64 -27.95 -9.64
C THR A 1042 -4.90 -27.74 -8.80
N GLU A 1043 -6.05 -28.19 -9.29
CA GLU A 1043 -7.33 -28.22 -8.56
C GLU A 1043 -7.45 -29.46 -7.66
N ILE A 1044 -6.68 -30.52 -7.94
CA ILE A 1044 -6.73 -31.81 -7.24
C ILE A 1044 -5.37 -32.17 -6.63
N SER A 1045 -5.40 -33.04 -5.61
CA SER A 1045 -4.20 -33.65 -5.05
C SER A 1045 -3.93 -34.99 -5.72
N GLY A 1046 -2.68 -35.31 -6.01
CA GLY A 1046 -2.32 -36.56 -6.69
C GLY A 1046 -0.90 -36.62 -7.20
N ILE A 1047 -0.62 -37.67 -7.98
CA ILE A 1047 0.70 -37.93 -8.59
C ILE A 1047 0.75 -37.27 -9.96
N VAL A 1048 1.86 -36.57 -10.23
CA VAL A 1048 2.13 -35.82 -11.46
C VAL A 1048 2.63 -36.75 -12.58
N GLU A 1049 2.00 -36.67 -13.74
CA GLU A 1049 2.42 -37.32 -14.99
C GLU A 1049 2.46 -36.29 -16.13
N ILE A 1050 3.64 -36.03 -16.66
CA ILE A 1050 3.88 -35.08 -17.75
C ILE A 1050 3.76 -35.82 -19.07
N MET A 1051 2.80 -35.38 -19.88
CA MET A 1051 2.46 -35.95 -21.17
C MET A 1051 2.55 -34.88 -22.26
N GLN A 1052 2.40 -35.29 -23.52
CA GLN A 1052 2.33 -34.37 -24.65
C GLN A 1052 0.95 -34.48 -25.31
N SER A 1053 0.31 -33.34 -25.55
CA SER A 1053 -0.94 -33.29 -26.32
C SER A 1053 -0.69 -33.71 -27.77
N GLU A 1054 -1.73 -34.16 -28.48
CA GLU A 1054 -1.72 -34.43 -29.93
C GLU A 1054 -1.19 -33.26 -30.76
N LYS A 1055 -1.31 -32.02 -30.25
CA LYS A 1055 -0.81 -30.78 -30.89
C LYS A 1055 0.63 -30.40 -30.52
N GLY A 1056 1.30 -31.24 -29.75
CA GLY A 1056 2.70 -31.06 -29.35
C GLY A 1056 2.93 -30.17 -28.12
N GLU A 1057 1.87 -29.67 -27.48
CA GLU A 1057 1.94 -28.86 -26.24
C GLU A 1057 2.20 -29.75 -25.02
N MET A 1058 2.95 -29.24 -24.03
CA MET A 1058 3.19 -29.96 -22.77
C MET A 1058 1.92 -29.95 -21.92
N MET A 1059 1.57 -31.11 -21.39
CA MET A 1059 0.40 -31.32 -20.55
C MET A 1059 0.84 -31.98 -19.25
N VAL A 1060 0.29 -31.54 -18.13
CA VAL A 1060 0.48 -32.18 -16.83
C VAL A 1060 -0.82 -32.84 -16.44
N LYS A 1061 -0.82 -34.16 -16.30
CA LYS A 1061 -1.92 -34.96 -15.78
C LYS A 1061 -1.67 -35.26 -14.32
N ILE A 1062 -2.70 -35.10 -13.49
CA ILE A 1062 -2.62 -35.38 -12.06
C ILE A 1062 -3.61 -36.47 -11.74
N THR A 1063 -3.11 -37.58 -11.20
CA THR A 1063 -3.92 -38.76 -10.88
C THR A 1063 -4.09 -38.86 -9.37
N PRO A 1064 -5.33 -38.80 -8.83
CA PRO A 1064 -5.57 -38.91 -7.39
C PRO A 1064 -5.16 -40.28 -6.84
N SER A 1065 -4.48 -40.30 -5.70
CA SER A 1065 -4.07 -41.54 -5.02
C SER A 1065 -5.23 -42.35 -4.42
N ARG A 1066 -6.44 -41.76 -4.33
CA ARG A 1066 -7.65 -42.37 -3.75
C ARG A 1066 -8.75 -42.72 -4.79
N GLY A 1067 -8.39 -42.98 -6.05
CA GLY A 1067 -9.32 -43.53 -7.05
C GLY A 1067 -10.35 -42.56 -7.62
N GLY A 1068 -9.91 -41.38 -8.08
CA GLY A 1068 -10.75 -40.38 -8.76
C GLY A 1068 -10.34 -40.13 -10.21
N GLU A 1069 -11.12 -39.31 -10.93
CA GLU A 1069 -10.79 -38.91 -12.31
C GLU A 1069 -9.49 -38.10 -12.34
N ALA A 1070 -8.60 -38.44 -13.27
CA ALA A 1070 -7.38 -37.69 -13.49
C ALA A 1070 -7.67 -36.36 -14.20
N GLN A 1071 -7.00 -35.30 -13.79
CA GLN A 1071 -7.20 -33.97 -14.35
C GLN A 1071 -5.99 -33.52 -15.16
N GLU A 1072 -6.24 -33.00 -16.36
CA GLU A 1072 -5.22 -32.61 -17.32
C GLU A 1072 -5.10 -31.09 -17.43
N TYR A 1073 -3.87 -30.58 -17.32
CA TYR A 1073 -3.54 -29.16 -17.37
C TYR A 1073 -2.62 -28.88 -18.54
N LEU A 1074 -3.09 -28.09 -19.51
CA LEU A 1074 -2.26 -27.62 -20.63
C LEU A 1074 -1.32 -26.51 -20.17
N ILE A 1075 -0.03 -26.65 -20.46
CA ILE A 1075 1.01 -25.71 -20.06
C ILE A 1075 1.33 -24.75 -21.22
N PRO A 1076 1.07 -23.43 -21.06
CA PRO A 1076 1.36 -22.45 -22.10
C PRO A 1076 2.83 -22.43 -22.51
N HIS A 1077 3.08 -22.22 -23.80
CA HIS A 1077 4.44 -22.09 -24.35
C HIS A 1077 5.25 -21.00 -23.61
N GLY A 1078 6.49 -21.35 -23.21
CA GLY A 1078 7.41 -20.44 -22.53
C GLY A 1078 7.39 -20.51 -21.00
N LYS A 1079 6.41 -21.18 -20.37
CA LYS A 1079 6.43 -21.41 -18.91
C LYS A 1079 7.37 -22.55 -18.53
N HIS A 1080 7.99 -22.41 -17.36
CA HIS A 1080 8.85 -23.43 -16.76
C HIS A 1080 8.05 -24.28 -15.77
N LEU A 1081 8.21 -25.60 -15.84
CA LEU A 1081 7.57 -26.54 -14.91
C LEU A 1081 8.41 -26.68 -13.64
N ILE A 1082 7.78 -26.58 -12.48
CA ILE A 1082 8.46 -26.77 -11.19
C ILE A 1082 8.46 -28.27 -10.81
N VAL A 1083 7.43 -28.99 -11.23
CA VAL A 1083 7.16 -30.41 -10.91
C VAL A 1083 7.73 -31.38 -11.95
N TYR A 1084 8.04 -32.61 -11.52
CA TYR A 1084 8.51 -33.73 -12.35
C TYR A 1084 7.54 -34.92 -12.33
N ASN A 1085 7.77 -35.89 -13.23
CA ASN A 1085 7.03 -37.15 -13.24
C ASN A 1085 7.24 -37.91 -11.93
N GLY A 1086 6.13 -38.30 -11.29
CA GLY A 1086 6.12 -39.03 -10.03
C GLY A 1086 6.04 -38.15 -8.78
N ASP A 1087 6.08 -36.82 -8.91
CA ASP A 1087 5.91 -35.92 -7.76
C ASP A 1087 4.47 -36.00 -7.21
N GLU A 1088 4.34 -35.99 -5.88
CA GLU A 1088 3.04 -35.87 -5.22
C GLU A 1088 2.75 -34.39 -4.91
N VAL A 1089 1.62 -33.89 -5.41
CA VAL A 1089 1.18 -32.50 -5.25
C VAL A 1089 -0.16 -32.41 -4.53
N SER A 1090 -0.33 -31.35 -3.74
CA SER A 1090 -1.60 -31.03 -3.07
C SER A 1090 -2.44 -30.06 -3.90
N ALA A 1091 -3.74 -30.05 -3.68
CA ALA A 1091 -4.65 -29.09 -4.31
C ALA A 1091 -4.21 -27.64 -4.02
N GLY A 1092 -4.09 -26.84 -5.07
CA GLY A 1092 -3.58 -25.47 -5.05
C GLY A 1092 -2.06 -25.34 -5.24
N ALA A 1093 -1.31 -26.45 -5.33
CA ALA A 1093 0.12 -26.41 -5.60
C ALA A 1093 0.42 -25.85 -7.00
N GLN A 1094 1.50 -25.07 -7.12
CA GLN A 1094 1.95 -24.51 -8.39
C GLN A 1094 2.66 -25.58 -9.23
N LEU A 1095 2.19 -25.78 -10.46
CA LEU A 1095 2.81 -26.67 -11.45
C LEU A 1095 3.89 -25.94 -12.26
N THR A 1096 3.70 -24.64 -12.49
CA THR A 1096 4.63 -23.79 -13.24
C THR A 1096 5.11 -22.60 -12.42
N ASP A 1097 6.26 -22.07 -12.79
CA ASP A 1097 6.77 -20.81 -12.26
C ASP A 1097 5.86 -19.61 -12.62
N GLY A 1098 5.90 -18.58 -11.77
CA GLY A 1098 5.09 -17.37 -11.87
C GLY A 1098 4.25 -17.07 -10.62
N ALA A 1099 3.53 -15.95 -10.66
CA ALA A 1099 2.65 -15.55 -9.56
C ALA A 1099 1.32 -16.31 -9.64
N MET A 1100 0.82 -16.80 -8.50
CA MET A 1100 -0.51 -17.42 -8.43
C MET A 1100 -1.60 -16.42 -8.82
N ASP A 1101 -2.60 -16.90 -9.57
CA ASP A 1101 -3.78 -16.11 -9.93
C ASP A 1101 -4.78 -16.14 -8.76
N PRO A 1102 -5.20 -14.98 -8.20
CA PRO A 1102 -6.19 -14.93 -7.13
C PRO A 1102 -7.52 -15.60 -7.48
N HIS A 1103 -7.92 -15.62 -8.76
CA HIS A 1103 -9.15 -16.28 -9.20
C HIS A 1103 -9.05 -17.81 -9.09
N ASP A 1104 -7.88 -18.35 -9.39
CA ASP A 1104 -7.63 -19.78 -9.32
C ASP A 1104 -7.49 -20.22 -7.85
N ILE A 1105 -6.83 -19.40 -7.01
CA ILE A 1105 -6.78 -19.60 -5.55
C ILE A 1105 -8.20 -19.70 -4.98
N LEU A 1106 -9.06 -18.72 -5.27
CA LEU A 1106 -10.44 -18.71 -4.76
C LEU A 1106 -11.23 -19.94 -5.22
N LYS A 1107 -11.03 -20.39 -6.46
CA LYS A 1107 -11.73 -21.55 -7.01
C LYS A 1107 -11.29 -22.86 -6.33
N VAL A 1108 -9.99 -23.00 -6.05
CA VAL A 1108 -9.40 -24.26 -5.55
C VAL A 1108 -9.39 -24.34 -4.03
N GLN A 1109 -8.93 -23.29 -3.36
CA GLN A 1109 -8.74 -23.25 -1.91
C GLN A 1109 -9.93 -22.60 -1.17
N GLY A 1110 -10.88 -22.02 -1.91
CA GLY A 1110 -12.06 -21.36 -1.37
C GLY A 1110 -11.76 -19.98 -0.78
N GLU A 1111 -12.75 -19.36 -0.13
CA GLU A 1111 -12.65 -17.99 0.41
C GLU A 1111 -11.59 -17.81 1.50
N LYS A 1112 -11.09 -18.91 2.08
CA LYS A 1112 -10.06 -18.91 3.14
C LYS A 1112 -8.64 -19.14 2.61
N GLY A 1113 -8.52 -19.54 1.35
CA GLY A 1113 -7.30 -19.98 0.69
C GLY A 1113 -6.24 -18.91 0.53
#